data_AF-E6UAU0-F1
#
_entry.id   AF-E6UAU0-F1
#
_cell.length_a   1.000
_cell.length_b   1.000
_cell.length_c   1.000
_cell.angle_alpha   90.00
_cell.angle_beta   90.00
_cell.angle_gamma   90.00
#
_symmetry.space_group_name_H-M   'P 1'
#
loop_
_entity.id
_entity.type
_entity.pdbx_description
1 polymer ?
#
loop_
_entity_poly.entity_id
_entity_poly.type
_entity_poly.pdbx_seq_one_letter_code
_entity_poly.pdbx_strand_id
1 'polypeptide(L)'
;MKKTKRVIASVLALTLTMGCAVPAFAATDPYEDYDAKTDIEGAVAIVKGIVDPLAAGQKFADDPTITDQANEYAGFIDGVYDALKDPFDILKYIDGFKEYYDKYEEYKETGYVSISREYVSENFDEQASIVMTKEDYEDLTANPERYELHFINGEAVIYRDGLVYGLENRPDALQGDIFVEITVAQACEILKRMDKIFMAVNTRNEALQQIEDFMTEYGYWNIVEDEIVIKPSHGEYITPYNAGSGSDTYKIQKGSGYVYIGDYCERNSGDEDTIIFDYDTSDTHFALYRDGGDLYILDVENETLVFVDDYFENSLSRVENIQFSSDITLEYKDVIKLVNKIKGTAEDDELTGYKESTVIWGEEGNDTITAEGGDEYYIHAGSGDNTITASNGNDIIISENGNDYITISRERNRLFTSENPGYNVIISGKGDDTINLDGNNIVVAGEGNDIINSGFGDDVFVYYYGDGDDKITDSVNAWSNGGTDVIYFADLTPDDVYVRRENGFTFYVKGEKKGSVNIPGTYQNGASKYREPIEYVAFNDGTVWNLHDYLEQTRYVEDTTYFIGKDSFGYIITGTDDDDTYYTANGDDYIVPGKGNDYVNAGGGTDTFVFNRGDGHDIFDESNGGSYPASGEDTVFFADINSDEVHVTKFGNKITIKVNDSDDAVELPVIYQSGFSGPLHPIEKAKFADGVEWTFLEMLKMACVEGTDGDDDFIVGDETPAIYCGKGNDKIRGKEFDDVYIYNLGDGHDIVRDYTIWGRSYDEVRFGKGITSDMLCVKVDGNEAVMSIPNTEDSVTIIKGEIELFTFVDGTKLDESEIFAKAADHHYSETPECVWTNNEGNYSAKFVFVCSDCGAKVSYAAEVECEEGDDGVKVYTAKATVAGKEHTAVYKKTPVSYKAPKISYEAGANSVKLSWTKVDAADMYGVYGYVSGKWQLISESKDTSFVLNSLKAGTEYKVAVVSKIDGKWNKDTSNAVTVKTLDQAQSRYPSVTSTQYNDKYHQFRLNWTKVNGASQYGVAVKIAGKWKVYAYTDANTTTFTSPKLKAGSTYEMVICAKVNGKWDTSNLNARAFKVTVK
;
A
#
# COMPACT_ATOMS: atom_id res chain seq x y z
N MET A 1 47.31 -44.54 -12.04
CA MET A 1 48.70 -44.28 -12.48
C MET A 1 48.73 -43.02 -13.33
N LYS A 2 49.44 -42.00 -12.85
CA LYS A 2 50.30 -41.09 -13.64
C LYS A 2 49.71 -40.56 -14.95
N LYS A 3 48.92 -39.48 -14.87
CA LYS A 3 49.04 -38.36 -15.81
C LYS A 3 48.38 -37.04 -15.37
N THR A 4 48.22 -36.81 -14.06
CA THR A 4 47.93 -35.50 -13.43
C THR A 4 49.10 -34.50 -13.49
N LYS A 5 49.92 -34.45 -14.55
CA LYS A 5 51.10 -33.54 -14.55
C LYS A 5 51.41 -32.75 -15.81
N ARG A 6 50.57 -32.70 -16.84
CA ARG A 6 50.89 -31.89 -18.04
C ARG A 6 49.80 -31.03 -18.69
N VAL A 7 48.55 -31.02 -18.20
CA VAL A 7 47.53 -30.07 -18.72
C VAL A 7 47.22 -28.93 -17.74
N ILE A 8 47.67 -29.07 -16.48
CA ILE A 8 47.75 -27.99 -15.47
C ILE A 8 48.62 -26.80 -15.95
N ALA A 9 49.42 -26.95 -17.01
CA ALA A 9 50.24 -25.87 -17.55
C ALA A 9 49.59 -25.08 -18.70
N SER A 10 48.34 -25.36 -19.09
CA SER A 10 47.67 -24.63 -20.19
C SER A 10 46.37 -23.92 -19.79
N VAL A 11 45.77 -24.25 -18.63
CA VAL A 11 44.55 -23.58 -18.14
C VAL A 11 44.86 -22.50 -17.10
N LEU A 12 46.03 -22.56 -16.45
CA LEU A 12 46.49 -21.60 -15.43
C LEU A 12 47.11 -20.31 -15.98
N ALA A 13 46.97 -20.02 -17.28
CA ALA A 13 47.62 -18.87 -17.92
C ALA A 13 46.66 -17.92 -18.66
N LEU A 14 45.33 -18.01 -18.48
CA LEU A 14 44.40 -17.15 -19.24
C LEU A 14 43.17 -16.58 -18.51
N THR A 15 43.00 -16.78 -17.21
CA THR A 15 41.82 -16.21 -16.49
C THR A 15 42.17 -15.53 -15.17
N LEU A 16 43.33 -14.87 -15.13
CA LEU A 16 43.56 -13.71 -14.26
C LEU A 16 43.31 -12.45 -15.09
N THR A 17 42.07 -11.94 -15.08
CA THR A 17 41.68 -10.51 -15.18
C THR A 17 40.16 -10.37 -15.30
N MET A 18 39.52 -9.90 -14.22
CA MET A 18 38.27 -9.14 -14.15
C MET A 18 36.90 -9.86 -14.31
N GLY A 19 36.09 -9.80 -13.24
CA GLY A 19 34.67 -9.40 -13.26
C GLY A 19 33.58 -10.44 -13.58
N CYS A 20 32.79 -10.76 -12.55
CA CYS A 20 31.34 -11.06 -12.55
C CYS A 20 30.78 -12.34 -13.22
N ALA A 21 30.08 -13.12 -12.38
CA ALA A 21 28.80 -13.82 -12.57
C ALA A 21 28.68 -15.13 -13.42
N VAL A 22 28.14 -16.16 -12.72
CA VAL A 22 27.28 -17.33 -13.14
C VAL A 22 28.01 -18.46 -13.94
N PRO A 23 27.73 -19.79 -13.78
CA PRO A 23 26.41 -20.32 -13.50
C PRO A 23 26.21 -21.52 -12.56
N ALA A 24 24.94 -21.60 -12.13
CA ALA A 24 24.17 -22.74 -11.67
C ALA A 24 24.82 -24.13 -11.78
N PHE A 25 24.83 -24.84 -10.67
CA PHE A 25 24.68 -26.29 -10.66
C PHE A 25 23.35 -26.63 -10.01
N ALA A 26 22.34 -26.85 -10.85
CA ALA A 26 21.26 -27.77 -10.54
C ALA A 26 21.77 -29.22 -10.65
N ALA A 27 21.09 -30.12 -9.95
CA ALA A 27 21.18 -31.59 -10.03
C ALA A 27 22.27 -32.29 -9.22
N THR A 28 22.24 -32.12 -7.89
CA THR A 28 22.17 -33.21 -6.90
C THR A 28 21.85 -32.55 -5.57
N ASP A 29 20.69 -32.91 -5.03
CA ASP A 29 20.17 -32.47 -3.74
C ASP A 29 21.23 -32.59 -2.61
N PRO A 30 21.68 -31.49 -1.99
CA PRO A 30 22.47 -31.52 -0.76
C PRO A 30 21.62 -31.44 0.51
N TYR A 31 20.28 -31.40 0.40
CA TYR A 31 19.34 -31.13 1.49
C TYR A 31 18.24 -32.22 1.66
N GLU A 32 18.37 -33.36 0.97
CA GLU A 32 17.47 -34.54 1.11
C GLU A 32 17.54 -35.23 2.49
N ASP A 33 18.23 -34.67 3.49
CA ASP A 33 18.43 -35.26 4.83
C ASP A 33 17.97 -34.34 5.99
N TYR A 34 17.12 -33.34 5.74
CA TYR A 34 16.41 -32.59 6.80
C TYR A 34 15.05 -33.22 7.17
N ASP A 35 14.84 -34.50 6.88
CA ASP A 35 13.68 -35.28 7.34
C ASP A 35 13.90 -35.83 8.76
N ALA A 36 14.59 -35.06 9.60
CA ALA A 36 14.57 -35.28 11.04
C ALA A 36 13.21 -34.79 11.53
N LYS A 37 12.23 -35.68 11.52
CA LYS A 37 11.11 -35.62 12.46
C LYS A 37 11.67 -35.65 13.88
N THR A 38 12.17 -34.51 14.34
CA THR A 38 12.09 -34.11 15.74
C THR A 38 10.62 -34.25 16.14
N ASP A 39 10.32 -34.64 17.37
CA ASP A 39 8.95 -34.85 17.82
C ASP A 39 8.21 -33.52 17.94
N ILE A 40 7.95 -32.88 16.80
CA ILE A 40 7.25 -31.60 16.64
C ILE A 40 5.86 -31.70 17.28
N GLU A 41 5.19 -32.83 17.12
CA GLU A 41 3.91 -33.11 17.77
C GLU A 41 4.07 -33.13 19.30
N GLY A 42 5.15 -33.72 19.81
CA GLY A 42 5.54 -33.70 21.22
C GLY A 42 5.86 -32.30 21.73
N ALA A 43 6.67 -31.53 21.00
CA ALA A 43 7.02 -30.15 21.32
C ALA A 43 5.78 -29.24 21.41
N VAL A 44 4.93 -29.28 20.40
CA VAL A 44 3.65 -28.54 20.39
C VAL A 44 2.73 -29.02 21.52
N ALA A 45 2.72 -30.33 21.84
CA ALA A 45 1.93 -30.85 22.95
C ALA A 45 2.45 -30.40 24.32
N ILE A 46 3.77 -30.31 24.50
CA ILE A 46 4.40 -29.80 25.72
C ILE A 46 4.12 -28.30 25.86
N VAL A 47 4.32 -27.51 24.80
CA VAL A 47 3.99 -26.07 24.80
C VAL A 47 2.51 -25.84 25.10
N LYS A 48 1.58 -26.57 24.47
CA LYS A 48 0.14 -26.51 24.83
C LYS A 48 -0.12 -26.93 26.28
N GLY A 49 0.60 -27.95 26.76
CA GLY A 49 0.53 -28.41 28.15
C GLY A 49 0.92 -27.32 29.16
N ILE A 50 1.82 -26.42 28.77
CA ILE A 50 2.21 -25.24 29.55
C ILE A 50 1.21 -24.10 29.37
N VAL A 51 0.86 -23.80 28.12
CA VAL A 51 0.14 -22.58 27.74
C VAL A 51 -1.38 -22.65 28.00
N ASP A 52 -2.03 -23.78 27.75
CA ASP A 52 -3.50 -23.93 27.96
C ASP A 52 -3.91 -23.76 29.44
N PRO A 53 -3.20 -24.36 30.42
CA PRO A 53 -3.53 -24.16 31.83
C PRO A 53 -3.27 -22.72 32.31
N LEU A 54 -2.22 -22.08 31.79
CA LEU A 54 -1.92 -20.67 32.05
C LEU A 54 -3.05 -19.76 31.55
N ALA A 55 -3.52 -19.98 30.31
CA ALA A 55 -4.68 -19.28 29.77
C ALA A 55 -5.97 -19.53 30.59
N ALA A 56 -6.08 -20.69 31.24
CA ALA A 56 -7.19 -21.01 32.15
C ALA A 56 -7.06 -20.39 33.56
N GLY A 57 -5.99 -19.63 33.82
CA GLY A 57 -5.75 -18.94 35.09
C GLY A 57 -5.20 -19.85 36.20
N GLN A 58 -4.58 -20.98 35.85
CA GLN A 58 -3.81 -21.75 36.83
C GLN A 58 -2.52 -21.00 37.18
N LYS A 59 -2.20 -20.95 38.48
CA LYS A 59 -0.93 -20.40 38.96
C LYS A 59 0.15 -21.48 38.88
N PHE A 60 1.21 -21.21 38.13
CA PHE A 60 2.26 -22.18 37.80
C PHE A 60 3.01 -22.70 39.02
N ALA A 61 3.29 -21.83 40.00
CA ALA A 61 3.96 -22.19 41.26
C ALA A 61 3.21 -23.25 42.10
N ASP A 62 1.92 -23.47 41.81
CA ASP A 62 1.07 -24.43 42.52
C ASP A 62 0.97 -25.80 41.81
N ASP A 63 1.50 -25.96 40.57
CA ASP A 63 1.38 -27.19 39.78
C ASP A 63 2.74 -27.73 39.24
N PRO A 64 3.35 -28.71 39.93
CA PRO A 64 4.62 -29.33 39.54
C PRO A 64 4.61 -29.98 38.16
N THR A 65 3.44 -30.32 37.62
CA THR A 65 3.35 -31.00 36.33
C THR A 65 3.71 -30.07 35.17
N ILE A 66 3.49 -28.78 35.33
CA ILE A 66 3.83 -27.78 34.32
C ILE A 66 5.33 -27.48 34.35
N THR A 67 5.93 -27.42 35.55
CA THR A 67 7.39 -27.34 35.73
C THR A 67 8.11 -28.56 35.15
N ASP A 68 7.59 -29.76 35.36
CA ASP A 68 8.14 -30.98 34.76
C ASP A 68 8.06 -30.95 33.23
N GLN A 69 6.98 -30.39 32.65
CA GLN A 69 6.81 -30.23 31.20
C GLN A 69 7.77 -29.20 30.60
N ALA A 70 7.97 -28.07 31.29
CA ALA A 70 8.99 -27.08 30.94
C ALA A 70 10.40 -27.69 30.92
N ASN A 71 10.74 -28.47 31.95
CA ASN A 71 12.00 -29.21 32.01
C ASN A 71 12.11 -30.32 30.96
N GLU A 72 11.00 -31.02 30.65
CA GLU A 72 10.93 -32.02 29.58
C GLU A 72 11.18 -31.40 28.20
N TYR A 73 10.67 -30.18 27.97
CA TYR A 73 10.95 -29.41 26.76
C TYR A 73 12.44 -29.08 26.61
N ALA A 74 13.07 -28.56 27.68
CA ALA A 74 14.50 -28.26 27.68
C ALA A 74 15.34 -29.52 27.38
N GLY A 75 15.02 -30.65 28.01
CA GLY A 75 15.68 -31.93 27.74
C GLY A 75 15.39 -32.50 26.35
N PHE A 76 14.24 -32.17 25.76
CA PHE A 76 13.90 -32.54 24.38
C PHE A 76 14.74 -31.76 23.37
N ILE A 77 14.87 -30.43 23.52
CA ILE A 77 15.67 -29.61 22.60
C ILE A 77 17.15 -30.02 22.66
N ASP A 78 17.71 -30.22 23.86
CA ASP A 78 19.05 -30.78 24.07
C ASP A 78 19.21 -32.13 23.34
N GLY A 79 18.17 -32.98 23.38
CA GLY A 79 18.14 -34.29 22.71
C GLY A 79 17.97 -34.23 21.18
N VAL A 80 17.36 -33.16 20.66
CA VAL A 80 17.26 -32.85 19.22
C VAL A 80 18.62 -32.38 18.69
N TYR A 81 19.34 -31.56 19.47
CA TYR A 81 20.71 -31.15 19.18
C TYR A 81 21.67 -32.37 19.14
N ASP A 82 21.40 -33.39 19.96
CA ASP A 82 22.21 -34.61 20.03
C ASP A 82 21.88 -35.67 18.93
N ALA A 83 20.88 -35.43 18.07
CA ALA A 83 20.42 -36.40 17.06
C ALA A 83 21.10 -36.28 15.67
N LEU A 84 21.84 -35.21 15.38
CA LEU A 84 22.56 -35.05 14.11
C LEU A 84 24.02 -34.65 14.36
N LYS A 85 24.82 -35.68 14.67
CA LYS A 85 26.25 -35.66 14.34
C LYS A 85 26.44 -35.28 12.87
N ASP A 86 26.88 -34.06 12.63
CA ASP A 86 27.51 -33.64 11.38
C ASP A 86 28.60 -34.68 10.98
N PRO A 87 28.53 -35.26 9.76
CA PRO A 87 29.58 -36.13 9.22
C PRO A 87 30.99 -35.50 9.15
N PHE A 88 31.14 -34.19 9.35
CA PHE A 88 32.42 -33.48 9.26
C PHE A 88 33.20 -33.27 10.56
N ASP A 89 32.67 -33.58 11.75
CA ASP A 89 33.47 -33.37 12.98
C ASP A 89 34.33 -34.57 13.41
N ILE A 90 34.06 -35.76 12.88
CA ILE A 90 34.63 -37.00 13.45
C ILE A 90 36.14 -37.23 13.18
N LEU A 91 36.78 -36.52 12.24
CA LEU A 91 38.20 -36.77 11.91
C LEU A 91 39.17 -35.64 12.26
N LYS A 92 38.71 -34.47 12.72
CA LYS A 92 39.62 -33.36 13.09
C LYS A 92 39.49 -32.90 14.54
N TYR A 93 38.34 -33.08 15.18
CA TYR A 93 38.13 -32.63 16.56
C TYR A 93 38.50 -33.67 17.62
N ILE A 94 38.45 -34.98 17.30
CA ILE A 94 38.75 -36.07 18.25
C ILE A 94 40.24 -36.18 18.63
N ASP A 95 41.17 -35.69 17.79
CA ASP A 95 42.60 -35.66 18.14
C ASP A 95 43.00 -34.37 18.89
N GLY A 96 42.27 -33.26 18.73
CA GLY A 96 42.59 -31.98 19.36
C GLY A 96 41.94 -31.78 20.74
N PHE A 97 40.69 -32.22 20.92
CA PHE A 97 39.95 -32.00 22.17
C PHE A 97 40.38 -32.95 23.30
N LYS A 98 40.90 -34.13 22.97
CA LYS A 98 41.59 -34.97 23.96
C LYS A 98 42.85 -34.30 24.50
N GLU A 99 43.61 -33.61 23.65
CA GLU A 99 44.80 -32.88 24.10
C GLU A 99 44.45 -31.64 24.93
N TYR A 100 43.28 -31.02 24.68
CA TYR A 100 42.79 -29.86 25.43
C TYR A 100 42.15 -30.24 26.77
N TYR A 101 41.38 -31.33 26.80
CA TYR A 101 40.81 -31.87 28.03
C TYR A 101 41.90 -32.48 28.94
N ASP A 102 42.89 -33.17 28.35
CA ASP A 102 44.05 -33.68 29.09
C ASP A 102 44.95 -32.52 29.61
N LYS A 103 45.07 -31.41 28.87
CA LYS A 103 45.76 -30.18 29.33
C LYS A 103 44.95 -29.39 30.36
N TYR A 104 43.63 -29.41 30.28
CA TYR A 104 42.73 -28.81 31.27
C TYR A 104 42.77 -29.59 32.59
N GLU A 105 42.82 -30.92 32.55
CA GLU A 105 43.07 -31.76 33.73
C GLU A 105 44.50 -31.56 34.26
N GLU A 106 45.52 -31.41 33.39
CA GLU A 106 46.89 -31.05 33.78
C GLU A 106 46.96 -29.64 34.42
N TYR A 107 46.15 -28.67 33.94
CA TYR A 107 46.00 -27.34 34.52
C TYR A 107 45.31 -27.38 35.88
N LYS A 108 44.30 -28.22 36.04
CA LYS A 108 43.61 -28.47 37.32
C LYS A 108 44.54 -29.12 38.35
N GLU A 109 45.51 -29.94 37.89
CA GLU A 109 46.52 -30.58 38.75
C GLU A 109 47.77 -29.70 39.02
N THR A 110 48.13 -28.75 38.14
CA THR A 110 49.43 -28.03 38.22
C THR A 110 49.35 -26.49 38.26
N GLY A 111 48.22 -25.88 37.89
CA GLY A 111 47.94 -24.45 38.08
C GLY A 111 48.54 -23.44 37.07
N TYR A 112 49.13 -23.86 35.94
CA TYR A 112 49.66 -22.93 34.93
C TYR A 112 49.63 -23.46 33.48
N VAL A 113 49.35 -22.59 32.49
CA VAL A 113 49.65 -22.78 31.05
C VAL A 113 50.49 -21.60 30.55
N SER A 114 51.59 -21.84 29.82
CA SER A 114 52.40 -20.77 29.20
C SER A 114 51.93 -20.47 27.77
N ILE A 115 51.53 -19.23 27.48
CA ILE A 115 51.24 -18.76 26.11
C ILE A 115 52.55 -18.27 25.47
N SER A 116 52.84 -18.65 24.22
CA SER A 116 54.13 -18.35 23.59
C SER A 116 54.21 -16.89 23.10
N ARG A 117 55.44 -16.39 23.02
CA ARG A 117 55.78 -15.04 22.55
C ARG A 117 55.34 -14.76 21.10
N GLU A 118 55.18 -15.81 20.30
CA GLU A 118 54.74 -15.75 18.89
C GLU A 118 53.25 -15.39 18.75
N TYR A 119 52.40 -15.86 19.67
CA TYR A 119 50.95 -15.57 19.66
C TYR A 119 50.64 -14.09 19.89
N VAL A 120 51.45 -13.41 20.71
CA VAL A 120 51.30 -11.98 21.01
C VAL A 120 51.79 -11.12 19.84
N SER A 121 52.87 -11.52 19.15
CA SER A 121 53.40 -10.78 18.00
C SER A 121 52.56 -10.92 16.72
N GLU A 122 51.77 -11.99 16.59
CA GLU A 122 50.94 -12.22 15.40
C GLU A 122 49.57 -11.52 15.45
N ASN A 123 49.05 -11.24 16.65
CA ASN A 123 47.67 -10.76 16.84
C ASN A 123 47.55 -9.32 17.37
N PHE A 124 48.63 -8.71 17.84
CA PHE A 124 48.65 -7.32 18.31
C PHE A 124 49.67 -6.53 17.48
N ASP A 125 49.16 -5.68 16.58
CA ASP A 125 49.89 -5.00 15.52
C ASP A 125 51.08 -4.15 16.02
N GLU A 126 52.16 -4.05 15.23
CA GLU A 126 53.39 -3.29 15.56
C GLU A 126 53.18 -1.76 15.59
N GLN A 127 51.94 -1.26 15.49
CA GLN A 127 51.60 0.17 15.38
C GLN A 127 51.02 0.81 16.64
N ALA A 128 50.71 0.05 17.70
CA ALA A 128 50.26 0.64 18.97
C ALA A 128 51.47 1.05 19.83
N SER A 129 51.59 2.35 20.12
CA SER A 129 52.63 2.92 20.97
C SER A 129 52.05 3.65 22.17
N ILE A 130 52.76 3.59 23.30
CA ILE A 130 52.39 4.21 24.57
C ILE A 130 53.37 5.35 24.82
N VAL A 131 52.84 6.56 25.02
CA VAL A 131 53.64 7.76 25.29
C VAL A 131 53.58 8.10 26.77
N MET A 132 54.73 8.14 27.45
CA MET A 132 54.84 8.47 28.87
C MET A 132 56.05 9.38 29.15
N THR A 133 56.16 9.95 30.35
CA THR A 133 57.36 10.74 30.69
C THR A 133 58.58 9.83 30.83
N LYS A 134 59.78 10.37 30.63
CA LYS A 134 61.03 9.60 30.82
C LYS A 134 61.18 9.09 32.25
N GLU A 135 60.72 9.84 33.25
CA GLU A 135 60.75 9.43 34.66
C GLU A 135 59.79 8.26 34.90
N ASP A 136 58.59 8.28 34.32
CA ASP A 136 57.63 7.17 34.40
C ASP A 136 58.11 5.93 33.62
N TYR A 137 58.79 6.09 32.48
CA TYR A 137 59.43 4.97 31.79
C TYR A 137 60.56 4.34 32.62
N GLU A 138 61.36 5.17 33.30
CA GLU A 138 62.40 4.70 34.22
C GLU A 138 61.78 3.98 35.44
N ASP A 139 60.65 4.47 35.98
CA ASP A 139 59.92 3.84 37.09
C ASP A 139 59.19 2.55 36.66
N LEU A 140 58.58 2.50 35.47
CA LEU A 140 58.03 1.29 34.86
C LEU A 140 59.10 0.20 34.70
N THR A 141 60.31 0.61 34.31
CA THR A 141 61.44 -0.32 34.14
C THR A 141 62.01 -0.78 35.49
N ALA A 142 62.00 0.08 36.51
CA ALA A 142 62.58 -0.20 37.83
C ALA A 142 61.63 -0.93 38.78
N ASN A 143 60.33 -0.60 38.72
CA ASN A 143 59.26 -1.08 39.61
C ASN A 143 58.03 -1.56 38.79
N PRO A 144 58.20 -2.54 37.88
CA PRO A 144 57.15 -2.97 36.96
C PRO A 144 55.88 -3.49 37.66
N GLU A 145 55.99 -3.99 38.89
CA GLU A 145 54.86 -4.50 39.67
C GLU A 145 53.79 -3.45 40.02
N ARG A 146 54.17 -2.16 40.00
CA ARG A 146 53.26 -1.04 40.23
C ARG A 146 52.43 -0.68 39.00
N TYR A 147 52.76 -1.27 37.86
CA TYR A 147 52.14 -0.95 36.58
C TYR A 147 51.35 -2.13 36.03
N GLU A 148 50.28 -1.82 35.31
CA GLU A 148 49.41 -2.80 34.64
C GLU A 148 49.10 -2.31 33.23
N LEU A 149 49.05 -3.23 32.27
CA LEU A 149 48.75 -2.92 30.87
C LEU A 149 47.39 -3.48 30.50
N HIS A 150 46.48 -2.60 30.11
CA HIS A 150 45.09 -2.90 29.79
C HIS A 150 44.84 -2.55 28.32
N PHE A 151 43.99 -3.33 27.65
CA PHE A 151 43.53 -3.02 26.30
C PHE A 151 42.06 -2.61 26.36
N ILE A 152 41.76 -1.37 25.99
CA ILE A 152 40.42 -0.78 26.06
C ILE A 152 40.08 -0.24 24.67
N ASN A 153 38.99 -0.74 24.06
CA ASN A 153 38.52 -0.31 22.73
C ASN A 153 39.59 -0.36 21.61
N GLY A 154 40.51 -1.32 21.66
CA GLY A 154 41.59 -1.47 20.68
C GLY A 154 42.83 -0.63 20.93
N GLU A 155 42.86 0.15 22.01
CA GLU A 155 44.02 0.97 22.43
C GLU A 155 44.65 0.43 23.71
N ALA A 156 45.97 0.59 23.84
CA ALA A 156 46.73 0.09 24.98
C ALA A 156 46.94 1.20 26.03
N VAL A 157 46.47 0.96 27.25
CA VAL A 157 46.46 1.92 28.36
C VAL A 157 47.26 1.36 29.54
N ILE A 158 48.16 2.15 30.11
CA ILE A 158 48.94 1.76 31.29
C ILE A 158 48.33 2.38 32.55
N TYR A 159 48.15 1.54 33.56
CA TYR A 159 47.76 1.95 34.90
C TYR A 159 48.99 1.92 35.81
N ARG A 160 49.07 2.86 36.74
CA ARG A 160 50.04 2.83 37.85
C ARG A 160 49.29 2.86 39.17
N ASP A 161 49.48 1.85 40.01
CA ASP A 161 48.83 1.70 41.32
C ASP A 161 47.29 1.87 41.22
N GLY A 162 46.65 1.36 40.16
CA GLY A 162 45.20 1.42 39.93
C GLY A 162 44.67 2.73 39.34
N LEU A 163 45.53 3.68 38.96
CA LEU A 163 45.12 4.94 38.32
C LEU A 163 45.51 4.97 36.83
N VAL A 164 44.57 5.39 35.97
CA VAL A 164 44.73 5.51 34.51
C VAL A 164 45.87 6.47 34.18
N TYR A 165 46.84 6.04 33.37
CA TYR A 165 47.97 6.86 32.98
C TYR A 165 48.17 6.87 31.45
N GLY A 166 47.55 7.87 30.81
CA GLY A 166 47.72 8.28 29.40
C GLY A 166 46.69 7.67 28.41
N LEU A 167 46.10 8.40 27.46
CA LEU A 167 45.97 9.85 27.22
C LEU A 167 44.86 10.02 26.16
N GLU A 168 43.76 10.69 26.47
CA GLU A 168 43.26 11.76 25.61
C GLU A 168 42.53 12.82 26.46
N ASN A 169 43.01 14.06 26.32
CA ASN A 169 42.53 15.31 26.94
C ASN A 169 42.65 15.50 28.46
N ARG A 170 43.79 16.09 28.92
CA ARG A 170 43.75 17.17 29.93
C ARG A 170 44.79 18.30 29.69
N PRO A 171 44.50 19.54 30.12
CA PRO A 171 45.13 20.78 29.65
C PRO A 171 46.39 21.24 30.41
N ASP A 172 46.97 20.42 31.28
CA ASP A 172 47.92 20.91 32.32
C ASP A 172 49.34 20.32 32.18
N ALA A 173 49.90 20.28 30.96
CA ALA A 173 51.29 19.88 30.77
C ALA A 173 52.25 20.96 31.31
N LEU A 174 52.92 20.66 32.43
CA LEU A 174 54.01 21.48 32.99
C LEU A 174 55.19 21.54 32.00
N GLN A 175 55.64 22.75 31.71
CA GLN A 175 56.69 23.02 30.73
C GLN A 175 58.06 22.51 31.22
N GLY A 176 58.48 21.33 30.77
CA GLY A 176 59.82 20.79 31.07
C GLY A 176 60.03 19.29 30.87
N ASP A 177 58.97 18.49 30.76
CA ASP A 177 59.10 17.03 30.77
C ASP A 177 59.45 16.44 29.40
N ILE A 178 60.40 15.50 29.40
CA ILE A 178 60.83 14.75 28.20
C ILE A 178 59.99 13.49 28.12
N PHE A 179 59.26 13.31 27.02
CA PHE A 179 58.42 12.13 26.77
C PHE A 179 59.18 11.05 26.01
N VAL A 180 58.85 9.80 26.29
CA VAL A 180 59.36 8.60 25.64
C VAL A 180 58.15 7.82 25.11
N GLU A 181 58.26 7.40 23.85
CA GLU A 181 57.29 6.55 23.19
C GLU A 181 57.85 5.12 23.17
N ILE A 182 57.05 4.16 23.66
CA ILE A 182 57.43 2.74 23.71
C ILE A 182 56.36 1.91 23.04
N THR A 183 56.75 0.82 22.37
CA THR A 183 55.78 -0.08 21.75
C THR A 183 55.09 -0.94 22.82
N VAL A 184 53.87 -1.39 22.54
CA VAL A 184 53.13 -2.33 23.40
C VAL A 184 53.96 -3.60 23.70
N ALA A 185 54.70 -4.10 22.71
CA ALA A 185 55.62 -5.22 22.90
C ALA A 185 56.74 -4.94 23.92
N GLN A 186 57.28 -3.71 23.93
CA GLN A 186 58.29 -3.28 24.91
C GLN A 186 57.70 -3.16 26.32
N ALA A 187 56.48 -2.64 26.45
CA ALA A 187 55.79 -2.56 27.74
C ALA A 187 55.52 -3.97 28.33
N CYS A 188 55.04 -4.91 27.51
CA CYS A 188 54.87 -6.31 27.89
C CYS A 188 56.21 -6.97 28.31
N GLU A 189 57.31 -6.66 27.61
CA GLU A 189 58.63 -7.17 27.93
C GLU A 189 59.23 -6.58 29.21
N ILE A 190 58.80 -5.38 29.63
CA ILE A 190 59.24 -4.76 30.88
C ILE A 190 58.45 -5.32 32.07
N LEU A 191 57.14 -5.50 31.92
CA LEU A 191 56.27 -6.01 32.98
C LEU A 191 56.61 -7.46 33.39
N LYS A 192 57.27 -8.24 32.51
CA LYS A 192 57.86 -9.59 32.74
C LYS A 192 57.04 -10.56 33.61
N ARG A 193 55.73 -10.40 33.63
CA ARG A 193 54.77 -11.21 34.36
C ARG A 193 53.44 -11.13 33.61
N MET A 194 53.06 -12.26 33.00
CA MET A 194 51.85 -12.39 32.17
C MET A 194 50.56 -12.37 33.01
N ASP A 195 50.71 -12.31 34.34
CA ASP A 195 49.68 -12.25 35.37
C ASP A 195 49.04 -10.85 35.56
N LYS A 196 49.43 -9.85 34.77
CA LYS A 196 48.88 -8.47 34.81
C LYS A 196 48.34 -7.96 33.47
N ILE A 197 48.00 -8.88 32.56
CA ILE A 197 47.31 -8.57 31.30
C ILE A 197 45.85 -9.00 31.46
N PHE A 198 44.95 -8.03 31.56
CA PHE A 198 43.52 -8.27 31.65
C PHE A 198 42.86 -8.00 30.29
N MET A 199 42.16 -8.99 29.74
CA MET A 199 41.16 -8.78 28.69
C MET A 199 39.81 -8.60 29.39
N ALA A 200 39.36 -7.36 29.53
CA ALA A 200 37.99 -7.08 29.91
C ALA A 200 37.17 -6.93 28.62
N VAL A 201 36.29 -7.89 28.34
CA VAL A 201 35.10 -7.61 27.52
C VAL A 201 34.13 -6.94 28.47
N ASN A 202 34.10 -5.61 28.47
CA ASN A 202 33.06 -4.84 29.15
C ASN A 202 32.48 -3.88 28.11
N THR A 203 31.49 -4.34 27.36
CA THR A 203 30.35 -3.47 27.06
C THR A 203 29.54 -3.39 28.35
N ARG A 204 29.77 -2.33 29.13
CA ARG A 204 28.85 -1.93 30.20
C ARG A 204 27.51 -1.69 29.53
N ASN A 205 26.54 -2.58 29.76
CA ASN A 205 25.24 -2.59 29.09
C ASN A 205 24.61 -1.20 29.10
N GLU A 206 24.08 -0.74 27.96
CA GLU A 206 23.19 0.42 27.92
C GLU A 206 21.99 0.20 28.87
N ALA A 207 21.57 -1.05 29.10
CA ALA A 207 20.58 -1.41 30.13
C ALA A 207 21.08 -1.12 31.55
N LEU A 208 22.30 -1.53 31.92
CA LEU A 208 22.90 -1.24 33.24
C LEU A 208 23.13 0.27 33.45
N GLN A 209 23.54 1.00 32.41
CA GLN A 209 23.67 2.47 32.47
C GLN A 209 22.31 3.16 32.57
N GLN A 210 21.28 2.69 31.85
CA GLN A 210 19.90 3.20 31.98
C GLN A 210 19.29 2.85 33.35
N ILE A 211 19.60 1.68 33.90
CA ILE A 211 19.24 1.28 35.26
C ILE A 211 19.97 2.19 36.26
N GLU A 212 21.28 2.41 36.14
CA GLU A 212 22.02 3.32 37.02
C GLU A 212 21.55 4.77 36.92
N ASP A 213 21.25 5.26 35.71
CA ASP A 213 20.74 6.62 35.47
C ASP A 213 19.31 6.77 36.03
N PHE A 214 18.42 5.79 35.85
CA PHE A 214 17.10 5.74 36.48
C PHE A 214 17.20 5.67 38.01
N MET A 215 18.06 4.79 38.53
CA MET A 215 18.33 4.62 39.96
C MET A 215 18.88 5.90 40.60
N THR A 216 19.63 6.70 39.83
CA THR A 216 20.17 8.00 40.25
C THR A 216 19.16 9.14 40.12
N GLU A 217 18.39 9.19 39.03
CA GLU A 217 17.37 10.21 38.75
C GLU A 217 16.23 10.21 39.78
N TYR A 218 15.85 9.02 40.27
CA TYR A 218 14.74 8.84 41.21
C TYR A 218 15.17 8.59 42.67
N GLY A 219 16.47 8.55 42.96
CA GLY A 219 17.02 8.54 44.33
C GLY A 219 17.08 7.18 45.03
N TYR A 220 17.17 6.08 44.28
CA TYR A 220 17.10 4.71 44.79
C TYR A 220 18.40 4.17 45.44
N TRP A 221 19.54 4.89 45.31
CA TRP A 221 20.91 4.46 45.67
C TRP A 221 21.26 4.29 47.16
N ASN A 222 20.40 4.65 48.12
CA ASN A 222 20.74 4.50 49.54
C ASN A 222 20.13 3.22 50.12
N ILE A 223 20.83 2.09 49.98
CA ILE A 223 20.62 0.88 50.78
C ILE A 223 21.74 0.88 51.82
N VAL A 224 21.38 0.96 53.10
CA VAL A 224 22.34 0.90 54.21
C VAL A 224 22.69 -0.58 54.41
N GLU A 225 23.97 -0.92 54.24
CA GLU A 225 24.51 -2.30 54.25
C GLU A 225 24.46 -3.01 55.62
N ASP A 226 24.03 -2.34 56.69
CA ASP A 226 24.12 -2.89 58.04
C ASP A 226 22.74 -3.37 58.55
N GLU A 227 22.62 -4.68 58.70
CA GLU A 227 21.51 -5.39 59.37
C GLU A 227 21.41 -4.93 60.84
N ILE A 228 20.67 -3.85 61.12
CA ILE A 228 20.41 -3.40 62.50
C ILE A 228 19.34 -4.31 63.12
N VAL A 229 19.77 -5.38 63.79
CA VAL A 229 18.89 -6.22 64.62
C VAL A 229 18.44 -5.43 65.87
N ILE A 230 17.29 -4.76 65.80
CA ILE A 230 16.68 -4.10 66.96
C ILE A 230 15.93 -5.13 67.80
N LYS A 231 16.48 -5.49 68.98
CA LYS A 231 15.74 -6.24 70.01
C LYS A 231 15.08 -5.24 70.97
N PRO A 232 13.75 -5.08 70.98
CA PRO A 232 13.10 -4.19 71.95
C PRO A 232 13.21 -4.80 73.35
N SER A 233 14.20 -4.36 74.13
CA SER A 233 14.25 -4.70 75.55
C SER A 233 13.14 -3.93 76.29
N HIS A 234 12.05 -4.64 76.58
CA HIS A 234 10.95 -4.18 77.42
C HIS A 234 11.44 -3.85 78.83
N GLY A 235 11.29 -2.59 79.25
CA GLY A 235 11.58 -2.17 80.61
C GLY A 235 11.06 -0.76 80.93
N GLU A 236 9.89 -0.71 81.59
CA GLU A 236 9.33 0.41 82.38
C GLU A 236 8.65 1.59 81.65
N TYR A 237 7.30 1.60 81.73
CA TYR A 237 6.36 2.74 81.74
C TYR A 237 6.81 4.07 81.11
N ILE A 238 6.33 4.35 79.90
CA ILE A 238 6.17 5.73 79.37
C ILE A 238 4.76 5.85 78.78
N THR A 239 4.10 6.96 79.09
CA THR A 239 2.68 7.25 78.78
C THR A 239 2.40 7.29 77.26
N PRO A 240 1.30 6.67 76.78
CA PRO A 240 0.89 6.81 75.38
C PRO A 240 0.54 8.27 75.08
N TYR A 241 1.19 8.86 74.07
CA TYR A 241 0.70 10.09 73.46
C TYR A 241 -0.39 9.69 72.45
N ASN A 242 -1.64 9.86 72.86
CA ASN A 242 -2.82 9.74 72.00
C ASN A 242 -3.50 11.11 72.06
N ALA A 243 -3.18 11.98 71.10
CA ALA A 243 -3.51 13.40 71.16
C ALA A 243 -4.96 13.69 70.71
N GLY A 244 -5.59 12.76 69.97
CA GLY A 244 -7.00 12.83 69.61
C GLY A 244 -7.19 13.43 68.22
N SER A 245 -8.11 14.39 68.06
CA SER A 245 -8.33 15.09 66.78
C SER A 245 -7.81 16.53 66.87
N GLY A 246 -7.12 17.01 65.84
CA GLY A 246 -6.47 18.33 65.75
C GLY A 246 -5.04 18.24 65.21
N SER A 247 -4.47 19.31 64.64
CA SER A 247 -3.04 19.38 64.29
C SER A 247 -2.16 19.39 65.55
N ASP A 248 -1.56 18.26 65.87
CA ASP A 248 -0.73 17.99 67.03
C ASP A 248 0.77 18.09 66.72
N THR A 249 1.58 18.32 67.76
CA THR A 249 3.04 18.42 67.62
C THR A 249 3.75 17.59 68.69
N TYR A 250 4.38 16.50 68.27
CA TYR A 250 5.12 15.55 69.09
C TYR A 250 6.59 15.97 69.17
N LYS A 251 7.00 16.58 70.30
CA LYS A 251 8.39 17.02 70.50
C LYS A 251 9.23 15.94 71.17
N ILE A 252 10.14 15.34 70.41
CA ILE A 252 11.09 14.32 70.88
C ILE A 252 12.32 15.02 71.44
N GLN A 253 12.63 14.76 72.72
CA GLN A 253 13.79 15.33 73.39
C GLN A 253 14.97 14.34 73.36
N LYS A 254 16.20 14.83 73.49
CA LYS A 254 17.40 13.99 73.53
C LYS A 254 17.33 12.96 74.67
N GLY A 255 17.55 11.67 74.34
CA GLY A 255 17.56 10.56 75.30
C GLY A 255 16.17 10.12 75.78
N SER A 256 15.14 10.29 74.94
CA SER A 256 13.75 9.94 75.28
C SER A 256 13.51 8.43 75.39
N GLY A 257 14.45 7.58 74.95
CA GLY A 257 14.29 6.14 74.94
C GLY A 257 13.21 5.72 73.94
N TYR A 258 12.25 4.89 74.36
CA TYR A 258 11.14 4.44 73.51
C TYR A 258 9.94 5.38 73.59
N VAL A 259 9.49 5.88 72.44
CA VAL A 259 8.34 6.77 72.29
C VAL A 259 7.28 6.09 71.42
N TYR A 260 6.07 5.90 71.96
CA TYR A 260 4.92 5.39 71.21
C TYR A 260 3.98 6.56 70.83
N ILE A 261 3.61 6.64 69.57
CA ILE A 261 2.67 7.59 68.99
C ILE A 261 1.53 6.80 68.34
N GLY A 262 0.29 7.05 68.78
CA GLY A 262 -0.91 6.51 68.15
C GLY A 262 -1.90 7.63 67.91
N ASP A 263 -2.04 8.05 66.65
CA ASP A 263 -2.62 9.34 66.26
C ASP A 263 -3.96 9.19 65.53
N TYR A 264 -4.84 8.35 66.05
CA TYR A 264 -6.10 8.03 65.38
C TYR A 264 -7.13 9.17 65.46
N CYS A 265 -7.53 9.73 64.30
CA CYS A 265 -8.59 10.74 64.19
C CYS A 265 -9.93 10.15 63.66
N GLU A 266 -11.03 10.30 64.41
CA GLU A 266 -12.35 9.74 64.03
C GLU A 266 -13.03 10.45 62.84
N ARG A 267 -12.52 11.61 62.41
CA ARG A 267 -13.03 12.39 61.28
C ARG A 267 -11.82 12.99 60.58
N ASN A 268 -11.62 12.74 59.29
CA ASN A 268 -10.65 13.42 58.42
C ASN A 268 -10.77 14.97 58.56
N SER A 269 -10.17 15.59 59.59
CA SER A 269 -10.33 17.02 59.87
C SER A 269 -9.46 17.90 58.98
N GLY A 270 -8.51 17.31 58.26
CA GLY A 270 -7.37 18.06 57.70
C GLY A 270 -6.42 18.50 58.82
N ASP A 271 -6.19 17.62 59.79
CA ASP A 271 -5.18 17.80 60.83
C ASP A 271 -3.78 17.68 60.19
N GLU A 272 -2.80 18.40 60.73
CA GLU A 272 -1.41 18.44 60.22
C GLU A 272 -0.51 18.15 61.42
N ASP A 273 -0.31 16.87 61.66
CA ASP A 273 0.44 16.36 62.79
C ASP A 273 1.94 16.39 62.49
N THR A 274 2.75 16.75 63.49
CA THR A 274 4.20 16.93 63.30
C THR A 274 5.02 16.30 64.42
N ILE A 275 5.93 15.39 64.08
CA ILE A 275 7.02 14.96 64.96
C ILE A 275 8.19 15.95 64.80
N ILE A 276 8.72 16.48 65.89
CA ILE A 276 9.90 17.38 65.90
C ILE A 276 10.96 16.82 66.83
N PHE A 277 12.15 16.54 66.31
CA PHE A 277 13.33 16.26 67.11
C PHE A 277 13.92 17.59 67.64
N ASP A 278 13.56 17.97 68.87
CA ASP A 278 13.86 19.28 69.48
C ASP A 278 15.25 19.28 70.14
N TYR A 279 16.28 18.92 69.37
CA TYR A 279 17.69 18.95 69.73
C TYR A 279 18.58 19.07 68.48
N ASP A 280 19.89 19.25 68.69
CA ASP A 280 20.86 19.31 67.58
C ASP A 280 21.04 17.92 66.95
N THR A 281 20.58 17.79 65.70
CA THR A 281 20.59 16.58 64.86
C THR A 281 21.73 16.57 63.83
N SER A 282 22.68 17.51 63.91
CA SER A 282 23.75 17.64 62.91
C SER A 282 24.74 16.46 62.91
N ASP A 283 24.91 15.77 64.04
CA ASP A 283 25.83 14.63 64.21
C ASP A 283 25.09 13.28 64.33
N THR A 284 23.79 13.22 64.03
CA THR A 284 22.93 12.03 64.27
C THR A 284 22.65 11.23 63.01
N HIS A 285 22.68 9.90 63.13
CA HIS A 285 22.23 8.98 62.08
C HIS A 285 20.82 8.46 62.43
N PHE A 286 19.84 8.84 61.63
CA PHE A 286 18.48 8.32 61.73
C PHE A 286 18.31 7.11 60.81
N ALA A 287 17.74 6.03 61.33
CA ALA A 287 17.23 4.91 60.56
C ALA A 287 15.71 4.89 60.66
N LEU A 288 15.03 4.90 59.51
CA LEU A 288 13.59 4.71 59.45
C LEU A 288 13.34 3.27 58.99
N TYR A 289 12.37 2.62 59.61
CA TYR A 289 12.04 1.23 59.35
C TYR A 289 10.53 1.03 59.34
N ARG A 290 10.03 0.26 58.38
CA ARG A 290 8.63 -0.15 58.29
C ARG A 290 8.51 -1.60 58.71
N ASP A 291 7.55 -1.90 59.58
CA ASP A 291 7.11 -3.26 59.92
C ASP A 291 5.60 -3.33 59.72
N GLY A 292 5.15 -4.02 58.67
CA GLY A 292 3.73 -4.08 58.30
C GLY A 292 3.12 -2.68 58.11
N GLY A 293 2.17 -2.30 58.97
CA GLY A 293 1.48 -1.01 58.93
C GLY A 293 2.16 0.11 59.73
N ASP A 294 3.23 -0.19 60.47
CA ASP A 294 3.81 0.69 61.48
C ASP A 294 5.13 1.32 61.03
N LEU A 295 5.44 2.53 61.54
CA LEU A 295 6.70 3.24 61.30
C LEU A 295 7.56 3.27 62.57
N TYR A 296 8.83 2.93 62.41
CA TYR A 296 9.88 3.08 63.42
C TYR A 296 10.90 4.12 62.98
N ILE A 297 11.29 5.02 63.89
CA ILE A 297 12.35 6.02 63.67
C ILE A 297 13.38 5.84 64.78
N LEU A 298 14.56 5.35 64.43
CA LEU A 298 15.67 5.12 65.34
C LEU A 298 16.72 6.22 65.18
N ASP A 299 16.96 6.96 66.25
CA ASP A 299 18.18 7.76 66.42
C ASP A 299 19.22 6.90 67.13
N VAL A 300 20.19 6.38 66.36
CA VAL A 300 21.21 5.45 66.85
C VAL A 300 22.14 6.13 67.87
N GLU A 301 22.52 7.38 67.61
CA GLU A 301 23.49 8.13 68.41
C GLU A 301 22.92 8.57 69.76
N ASN A 302 21.60 8.80 69.83
CA ASN A 302 20.92 9.24 71.06
C ASN A 302 20.02 8.17 71.69
N GLU A 303 20.16 6.90 71.31
CA GLU A 303 19.42 5.75 71.85
C GLU A 303 17.90 5.99 71.94
N THR A 304 17.32 6.65 70.92
CA THR A 304 15.90 7.03 70.91
C THR A 304 15.18 6.29 69.78
N LEU A 305 14.09 5.58 70.11
CA LEU A 305 13.24 4.85 69.16
C LEU A 305 11.82 5.41 69.23
N VAL A 306 11.35 6.02 68.15
CA VAL A 306 9.96 6.45 67.98
C VAL A 306 9.22 5.39 67.19
N PHE A 307 8.07 4.95 67.70
CA PHE A 307 7.13 4.04 67.06
C PHE A 307 5.84 4.78 66.79
N VAL A 308 5.39 4.76 65.53
CA VAL A 308 4.14 5.35 65.08
C VAL A 308 3.24 4.23 64.55
N ASP A 309 2.16 4.00 65.28
CA ASP A 309 1.19 2.92 65.07
C ASP A 309 0.34 3.18 63.82
N ASP A 310 0.16 2.16 62.97
CA ASP A 310 -0.78 2.16 61.83
C ASP A 310 -0.52 3.29 60.80
N TYR A 311 0.73 3.80 60.75
CA TYR A 311 1.17 4.94 59.96
C TYR A 311 0.88 4.79 58.45
N PHE A 312 1.09 3.58 57.90
CA PHE A 312 0.96 3.30 56.47
C PHE A 312 -0.43 2.82 56.07
N GLU A 313 -1.11 2.03 56.93
CA GLU A 313 -2.38 1.36 56.60
C GLU A 313 -3.61 2.27 56.78
N ASN A 314 -3.54 3.26 57.66
CA ASN A 314 -4.68 4.10 57.99
C ASN A 314 -4.30 5.58 57.94
N SER A 315 -4.83 6.30 56.95
CA SER A 315 -4.59 7.74 56.83
C SER A 315 -5.13 8.54 58.02
N LEU A 316 -6.00 7.94 58.85
CA LEU A 316 -6.49 8.57 60.08
C LEU A 316 -5.52 8.41 61.26
N SER A 317 -4.51 7.54 61.19
CA SER A 317 -3.52 7.29 62.26
C SER A 317 -2.14 7.90 61.96
N ARG A 318 -2.04 8.64 60.84
CA ARG A 318 -0.79 9.03 60.21
C ARG A 318 -0.34 10.40 60.69
N VAL A 319 0.96 10.55 60.96
CA VAL A 319 1.59 11.85 61.20
C VAL A 319 2.06 12.46 59.88
N GLU A 320 1.59 13.64 59.51
CA GLU A 320 1.88 14.25 58.20
C GLU A 320 3.34 14.66 58.03
N ASN A 321 3.98 15.14 59.10
CA ASN A 321 5.31 15.76 59.04
C ASN A 321 6.27 15.18 60.08
N ILE A 322 7.51 14.90 59.66
CA ILE A 322 8.61 14.48 60.55
C ILE A 322 9.78 15.44 60.34
N GLN A 323 9.99 16.32 61.30
CA GLN A 323 11.02 17.36 61.26
C GLN A 323 12.27 16.92 62.04
N PHE A 324 13.34 16.65 61.31
CA PHE A 324 14.66 16.33 61.86
C PHE A 324 15.47 17.60 62.16
N SER A 325 15.32 18.65 61.37
CA SER A 325 15.96 19.96 61.58
C SER A 325 15.13 21.11 60.97
N SER A 326 15.57 22.37 61.12
CA SER A 326 14.88 23.51 60.48
C SER A 326 14.80 23.41 58.95
N ASP A 327 15.74 22.66 58.36
CA ASP A 327 15.92 22.57 56.90
C ASP A 327 15.50 21.20 56.35
N ILE A 328 15.21 20.23 57.24
CA ILE A 328 14.85 18.85 56.87
C ILE A 328 13.54 18.48 57.56
N THR A 329 12.47 18.50 56.78
CA THR A 329 11.14 18.00 57.15
C THR A 329 10.72 16.98 56.10
N LEU A 330 10.38 15.77 56.53
CA LEU A 330 9.84 14.73 55.67
C LEU A 330 8.31 14.74 55.74
N GLU A 331 7.67 14.77 54.59
CA GLU A 331 6.24 14.48 54.47
C GLU A 331 6.03 12.97 54.27
N TYR A 332 4.79 12.49 54.39
CA TYR A 332 4.43 11.08 54.16
C TYR A 332 5.04 10.48 52.87
N LYS A 333 5.03 11.25 51.78
CA LYS A 333 5.59 10.83 50.48
C LYS A 333 7.11 10.60 50.52
N ASP A 334 7.82 11.33 51.38
CA ASP A 334 9.27 11.23 51.54
C ASP A 334 9.61 10.05 52.45
N VAL A 335 8.79 9.81 53.48
CA VAL A 335 8.91 8.64 54.37
C VAL A 335 8.70 7.33 53.61
N ILE A 336 7.66 7.24 52.78
CA ILE A 336 7.40 6.08 51.91
C ILE A 336 8.64 5.70 51.08
N LYS A 337 9.27 6.68 50.42
CA LYS A 337 10.42 6.45 49.55
C LYS A 337 11.64 5.90 50.30
N LEU A 338 11.76 6.24 51.59
CA LEU A 338 12.88 5.79 52.42
C LEU A 338 12.67 4.39 52.99
N VAL A 339 11.43 3.99 53.26
CA VAL A 339 11.11 2.78 54.06
C VAL A 339 10.48 1.64 53.27
N ASN A 340 9.91 1.87 52.09
CA ASN A 340 9.25 0.82 51.30
C ASN A 340 10.22 0.08 50.37
N LYS A 341 11.32 -0.39 50.95
CA LYS A 341 12.27 -1.30 50.32
C LYS A 341 12.17 -2.65 51.01
N ILE A 342 11.93 -3.71 50.26
CA ILE A 342 11.91 -5.08 50.78
C ILE A 342 13.21 -5.74 50.35
N LYS A 343 13.88 -6.38 51.30
CA LYS A 343 15.10 -7.14 51.05
C LYS A 343 14.97 -8.51 51.72
N GLY A 344 15.13 -9.57 50.94
CA GLY A 344 15.21 -10.96 51.39
C GLY A 344 16.58 -11.29 51.97
N THR A 345 16.81 -12.58 52.09
CA THR A 345 18.00 -13.24 52.61
C THR A 345 18.61 -14.12 51.52
N ALA A 346 19.71 -14.80 51.81
CA ALA A 346 20.33 -15.74 50.86
C ALA A 346 19.66 -17.14 50.86
N GLU A 347 18.44 -17.27 51.38
CA GLU A 347 17.67 -18.51 51.49
C GLU A 347 16.30 -18.30 50.81
N ASP A 348 15.57 -19.37 50.48
CA ASP A 348 14.26 -19.27 49.85
C ASP A 348 13.27 -18.39 50.66
N ASP A 349 12.90 -17.23 50.12
CA ASP A 349 12.04 -16.24 50.77
C ASP A 349 10.66 -16.09 50.11
N GLU A 350 9.66 -15.70 50.90
CA GLU A 350 8.33 -15.28 50.42
C GLU A 350 8.17 -13.78 50.63
N LEU A 351 8.35 -13.00 49.56
CA LEU A 351 8.40 -11.54 49.60
C LEU A 351 7.13 -10.95 48.97
N THR A 352 6.40 -10.12 49.73
CA THR A 352 5.20 -9.44 49.22
C THR A 352 5.37 -7.92 49.22
N GLY A 353 5.27 -7.30 48.05
CA GLY A 353 5.30 -5.86 47.83
C GLY A 353 4.14 -5.12 48.50
N TYR A 354 4.41 -3.94 49.06
CA TYR A 354 3.36 -3.04 49.55
C TYR A 354 2.76 -2.22 48.40
N LYS A 355 1.55 -1.67 48.60
CA LYS A 355 0.91 -0.78 47.61
C LYS A 355 1.74 0.45 47.25
N GLU A 356 2.55 0.95 48.17
CA GLU A 356 3.44 2.08 47.92
C GLU A 356 4.91 1.64 47.83
N SER A 357 5.18 0.34 47.68
CA SER A 357 6.53 -0.18 47.46
C SER A 357 7.05 0.19 46.10
N THR A 358 8.31 0.58 46.07
CA THR A 358 9.03 0.89 44.84
C THR A 358 10.15 -0.10 44.58
N VAL A 359 10.63 -0.85 45.59
CA VAL A 359 11.75 -1.77 45.38
C VAL A 359 11.72 -3.06 46.22
N ILE A 360 12.06 -4.19 45.58
CA ILE A 360 12.19 -5.53 46.17
C ILE A 360 13.51 -6.16 45.73
N TRP A 361 14.29 -6.69 46.67
CA TRP A 361 15.47 -7.52 46.43
C TRP A 361 15.27 -8.90 47.05
N GLY A 362 15.38 -9.99 46.27
CA GLY A 362 15.34 -11.37 46.78
C GLY A 362 16.67 -11.80 47.39
N GLU A 363 17.76 -11.58 46.65
CA GLU A 363 19.16 -12.00 46.94
C GLU A 363 19.49 -13.39 46.37
N GLU A 364 19.97 -14.36 47.15
CA GLU A 364 20.19 -15.73 46.67
C GLU A 364 19.05 -16.62 47.17
N GLY A 365 18.66 -17.65 46.44
CA GLY A 365 17.62 -18.59 46.87
C GLY A 365 16.46 -18.66 45.88
N ASN A 366 15.59 -19.64 46.05
CA ASN A 366 14.41 -19.81 45.19
C ASN A 366 13.26 -18.96 45.75
N ASP A 367 13.23 -17.68 45.39
CA ASP A 367 12.31 -16.72 46.02
C ASP A 367 10.93 -16.69 45.36
N THR A 368 9.89 -16.50 46.17
CA THR A 368 8.54 -16.18 45.71
C THR A 368 8.24 -14.71 45.96
N ILE A 369 8.20 -13.90 44.89
CA ILE A 369 7.99 -12.46 44.94
C ILE A 369 6.60 -12.11 44.40
N THR A 370 5.76 -11.49 45.22
CA THR A 370 4.42 -11.01 44.85
C THR A 370 4.31 -9.49 45.00
N ALA A 371 4.28 -8.76 43.89
CA ALA A 371 4.21 -7.31 43.81
C ALA A 371 2.85 -6.84 43.27
N GLU A 372 1.77 -7.14 44.00
CA GLU A 372 0.38 -7.03 43.50
C GLU A 372 -0.36 -5.69 43.79
N GLY A 373 0.29 -4.73 44.45
CA GLY A 373 -0.40 -3.57 45.03
C GLY A 373 -0.07 -2.18 44.48
N GLY A 374 1.11 -1.98 43.88
CA GLY A 374 1.70 -0.67 43.58
C GLY A 374 1.57 -0.18 42.15
N ASP A 375 2.02 1.06 41.91
CA ASP A 375 1.96 1.72 40.59
C ASP A 375 3.24 1.47 39.74
N GLU A 376 4.40 1.27 40.37
CA GLU A 376 5.71 0.97 39.72
C GLU A 376 6.65 0.24 40.73
N TYR A 377 7.10 -0.97 40.40
CA TYR A 377 8.09 -1.73 41.16
C TYR A 377 9.40 -1.87 40.39
N TYR A 378 10.51 -1.80 41.13
CA TYR A 378 11.78 -2.37 40.71
C TYR A 378 12.00 -3.67 41.50
N ILE A 379 12.10 -4.79 40.80
CA ILE A 379 12.27 -6.12 41.39
C ILE A 379 13.62 -6.64 40.95
N HIS A 380 14.46 -6.99 41.90
CA HIS A 380 15.70 -7.72 41.67
C HIS A 380 15.62 -9.04 42.42
N ALA A 381 15.17 -10.10 41.76
CA ALA A 381 15.00 -11.40 42.42
C ALA A 381 16.35 -11.94 42.90
N GLY A 382 17.38 -11.81 42.06
CA GLY A 382 18.70 -12.35 42.37
C GLY A 382 18.78 -13.85 42.06
N SER A 383 19.90 -14.50 42.34
CA SER A 383 20.19 -15.82 41.80
C SER A 383 19.38 -16.95 42.47
N GLY A 384 18.78 -17.83 41.67
CA GLY A 384 17.97 -18.97 42.10
C GLY A 384 16.78 -19.19 41.17
N ASP A 385 16.01 -20.26 41.38
CA ASP A 385 14.79 -20.52 40.59
C ASP A 385 13.63 -19.71 41.20
N ASN A 386 13.42 -18.48 40.73
CA ASN A 386 12.46 -17.56 41.34
C ASN A 386 11.07 -17.63 40.73
N THR A 387 10.05 -17.37 41.53
CA THR A 387 8.67 -17.13 41.09
C THR A 387 8.29 -15.68 41.33
N ILE A 388 8.10 -14.90 40.27
CA ILE A 388 7.79 -13.48 40.33
C ILE A 388 6.39 -13.23 39.77
N THR A 389 5.53 -12.58 40.57
CA THR A 389 4.23 -12.06 40.13
C THR A 389 4.20 -10.56 40.37
N ALA A 390 4.15 -9.76 39.32
CA ALA A 390 4.05 -8.30 39.39
C ALA A 390 2.71 -7.81 38.81
N SER A 391 2.13 -6.75 39.40
CA SER A 391 0.79 -6.25 39.05
C SER A 391 0.79 -5.06 38.10
N ASN A 392 -0.10 -4.08 38.30
CA ASN A 392 -0.32 -3.00 37.33
C ASN A 392 0.77 -1.96 37.54
N GLY A 393 1.42 -1.52 36.47
CA GLY A 393 2.47 -0.52 36.59
C GLY A 393 3.49 -0.64 35.47
N ASN A 394 4.42 0.32 35.37
CA ASN A 394 5.58 0.14 34.49
C ASN A 394 6.71 -0.46 35.32
N ASP A 395 6.70 -1.77 35.49
CA ASP A 395 7.63 -2.46 36.37
C ASP A 395 8.99 -2.71 35.67
N ILE A 396 10.06 -2.70 36.47
CA ILE A 396 11.40 -3.14 36.05
C ILE A 396 11.74 -4.41 36.82
N ILE A 397 11.95 -5.51 36.11
CA ILE A 397 12.26 -6.80 36.73
C ILE A 397 13.63 -7.27 36.25
N ILE A 398 14.46 -7.68 37.21
CA ILE A 398 15.77 -8.29 37.01
C ILE A 398 15.77 -9.62 37.76
N SER A 399 15.76 -10.74 37.05
CA SER A 399 15.69 -12.06 37.69
C SER A 399 17.05 -12.72 37.94
N GLU A 400 18.11 -12.27 37.24
CA GLU A 400 19.46 -12.85 37.27
C GLU A 400 19.56 -14.32 36.78
N ASN A 401 20.32 -15.17 37.48
CA ASN A 401 20.59 -16.56 37.07
C ASN A 401 19.60 -17.51 37.74
N GLY A 402 19.12 -18.50 36.99
CA GLY A 402 18.22 -19.55 37.48
C GLY A 402 17.12 -19.84 36.47
N ASN A 403 16.25 -20.80 36.80
CA ASN A 403 15.05 -21.07 36.02
C ASN A 403 13.88 -20.25 36.58
N ASP A 404 13.69 -19.04 36.07
CA ASP A 404 12.71 -18.11 36.63
C ASP A 404 11.33 -18.24 35.98
N TYR A 405 10.29 -18.08 36.80
CA TYR A 405 8.91 -17.98 36.36
C TYR A 405 8.38 -16.57 36.65
N ILE A 406 8.05 -15.82 35.61
CA ILE A 406 7.72 -14.40 35.71
C ILE A 406 6.35 -14.16 35.09
N THR A 407 5.41 -13.70 35.90
CA THR A 407 4.10 -13.22 35.45
C THR A 407 3.98 -11.73 35.77
N ILE A 408 3.80 -10.93 34.75
CA ILE A 408 3.56 -9.49 34.84
C ILE A 408 2.12 -9.24 34.38
N SER A 409 1.54 -8.15 34.86
CA SER A 409 0.22 -7.73 34.42
C SER A 409 0.30 -6.38 33.69
N ARG A 410 -0.87 -5.85 33.35
CA ARG A 410 -1.12 -4.71 32.46
C ARG A 410 -0.10 -3.55 32.57
N GLU A 411 0.06 -2.85 31.44
CA GLU A 411 0.86 -1.64 31.18
C GLU A 411 2.26 -1.96 30.60
N ARG A 412 3.16 -0.98 30.47
CA ARG A 412 4.43 -1.15 29.72
C ARG A 412 5.57 -1.52 30.65
N ASN A 413 6.10 -2.73 30.54
CA ASN A 413 7.10 -3.26 31.46
C ASN A 413 8.48 -3.43 30.82
N ARG A 414 9.50 -3.54 31.67
CA ARG A 414 10.89 -3.82 31.26
C ARG A 414 11.44 -5.02 32.04
N LEU A 415 11.77 -6.09 31.33
CA LEU A 415 12.34 -7.30 31.92
C LEU A 415 13.77 -7.53 31.44
N PHE A 416 14.66 -7.91 32.36
CA PHE A 416 16.05 -8.25 32.11
C PHE A 416 16.46 -9.55 32.85
N THR A 417 17.17 -10.46 32.19
CA THR A 417 17.86 -11.60 32.83
C THR A 417 19.39 -11.41 32.81
N SER A 418 20.14 -12.28 33.49
CA SER A 418 21.62 -12.26 33.44
C SER A 418 22.19 -12.84 32.14
N GLU A 419 23.53 -12.87 32.02
CA GLU A 419 24.29 -13.48 30.89
C GLU A 419 24.42 -15.01 30.98
N ASN A 420 23.98 -15.65 32.07
CA ASN A 420 23.96 -17.10 32.18
C ASN A 420 22.69 -17.60 32.88
N PRO A 421 21.53 -17.21 32.36
CA PRO A 421 20.27 -17.59 32.96
C PRO A 421 19.96 -19.05 32.60
N GLY A 422 19.12 -19.67 33.43
CA GLY A 422 18.59 -20.99 33.17
C GLY A 422 17.42 -20.91 32.18
N TYR A 423 16.48 -21.83 32.35
CA TYR A 423 15.26 -21.91 31.58
C TYR A 423 14.18 -20.99 32.17
N ASN A 424 13.78 -19.94 31.46
CA ASN A 424 12.79 -18.98 31.99
C ASN A 424 11.42 -19.10 31.31
N VAL A 425 10.35 -18.87 32.06
CA VAL A 425 8.98 -18.76 31.54
C VAL A 425 8.42 -17.39 31.88
N ILE A 426 8.04 -16.62 30.86
CA ILE A 426 7.65 -15.23 30.98
C ILE A 426 6.26 -15.02 30.39
N ILE A 427 5.41 -14.34 31.15
CA ILE A 427 4.06 -13.94 30.74
C ILE A 427 3.91 -12.47 31.09
N SER A 428 4.02 -11.54 30.12
CA SER A 428 4.00 -10.10 30.43
C SER A 428 2.60 -9.46 30.35
N GLY A 429 1.70 -10.04 29.57
CA GLY A 429 0.25 -9.82 29.70
C GLY A 429 -0.32 -8.79 28.75
N LYS A 430 -0.43 -7.51 29.14
CA LYS A 430 -0.97 -6.45 28.27
C LYS A 430 -0.09 -5.21 28.36
N GLY A 431 0.04 -4.48 27.26
CA GLY A 431 0.84 -3.25 27.14
C GLY A 431 2.05 -3.48 26.25
N ASP A 432 2.68 -2.41 25.77
CA ASP A 432 3.88 -2.51 24.93
C ASP A 432 5.12 -2.78 25.82
N ASP A 433 5.51 -4.04 25.93
CA ASP A 433 6.56 -4.53 26.82
C ASP A 433 7.94 -4.59 26.13
N THR A 434 9.02 -4.46 26.92
CA THR A 434 10.39 -4.69 26.46
C THR A 434 11.04 -5.80 27.29
N ILE A 435 11.31 -6.92 26.64
CA ILE A 435 11.80 -8.15 27.25
C ILE A 435 13.19 -8.44 26.70
N ASN A 436 14.21 -8.43 27.56
CA ASN A 436 15.59 -8.79 27.21
C ASN A 436 16.03 -10.00 28.03
N LEU A 437 16.31 -11.10 27.35
CA LEU A 437 16.63 -12.38 27.92
C LEU A 437 17.96 -12.91 27.39
N ASP A 438 18.41 -14.00 27.99
CA ASP A 438 19.45 -14.90 27.50
C ASP A 438 19.03 -16.33 27.93
N GLY A 439 19.77 -17.36 27.56
CA GLY A 439 19.42 -18.76 27.87
C GLY A 439 18.18 -19.27 27.13
N ASN A 440 17.59 -20.36 27.62
CA ASN A 440 16.45 -21.01 26.96
C ASN A 440 15.13 -20.45 27.52
N ASN A 441 14.26 -19.85 26.70
CA ASN A 441 13.09 -19.14 27.23
C ASN A 441 11.75 -19.58 26.60
N ILE A 442 10.66 -19.50 27.38
CA ILE A 442 9.30 -19.41 26.84
C ILE A 442 8.75 -18.02 27.13
N VAL A 443 8.34 -17.30 26.09
CA VAL A 443 7.82 -15.93 26.20
C VAL A 443 6.40 -15.85 25.68
N VAL A 444 5.49 -15.38 26.51
CA VAL A 444 4.12 -14.98 26.16
C VAL A 444 3.99 -13.49 26.44
N ALA A 445 4.21 -12.64 25.44
CA ALA A 445 4.20 -11.19 25.64
C ALA A 445 2.76 -10.64 25.81
N GLY A 446 1.83 -11.11 24.98
CA GLY A 446 0.40 -10.88 25.13
C GLY A 446 -0.10 -9.66 24.35
N GLU A 447 -1.13 -8.95 24.85
CA GLU A 447 -1.73 -7.84 24.08
C GLU A 447 -0.88 -6.56 24.16
N GLY A 448 -0.17 -6.20 23.11
CA GLY A 448 0.71 -5.04 23.03
C GLY A 448 1.51 -5.05 21.73
N ASN A 449 2.29 -4.00 21.47
CA ASN A 449 3.34 -4.06 20.47
C ASN A 449 4.67 -4.30 21.17
N ASP A 450 5.07 -5.56 21.30
CA ASP A 450 6.15 -5.96 22.19
C ASP A 450 7.52 -6.01 21.50
N ILE A 451 8.58 -5.77 22.26
CA ILE A 451 9.96 -5.93 21.80
C ILE A 451 10.63 -7.01 22.64
N ILE A 452 10.96 -8.12 21.99
CA ILE A 452 11.56 -9.29 22.62
C ILE A 452 12.95 -9.50 22.04
N ASN A 453 13.95 -9.49 22.90
CA ASN A 453 15.32 -9.87 22.57
C ASN A 453 15.70 -11.07 23.42
N SER A 454 15.82 -12.26 22.83
CA SER A 454 15.89 -13.50 23.59
C SER A 454 17.32 -13.97 23.92
N GLY A 455 18.34 -13.38 23.29
CA GLY A 455 19.74 -13.69 23.62
C GLY A 455 20.23 -14.96 22.91
N PHE A 456 20.99 -15.82 23.59
CA PHE A 456 21.40 -17.14 23.09
C PHE A 456 20.62 -18.22 23.80
N GLY A 457 20.30 -19.31 23.12
CA GLY A 457 19.60 -20.45 23.70
C GLY A 457 18.43 -20.85 22.83
N ASP A 458 17.71 -21.89 23.24
CA ASP A 458 16.54 -22.38 22.53
C ASP A 458 15.28 -21.72 23.08
N ASP A 459 14.66 -20.85 22.29
CA ASP A 459 13.56 -20.00 22.69
C ASP A 459 12.21 -20.37 22.03
N VAL A 460 11.12 -20.10 22.74
CA VAL A 460 9.74 -20.24 22.25
C VAL A 460 8.96 -18.96 22.49
N PHE A 461 8.53 -18.33 21.40
CA PHE A 461 7.66 -17.15 21.43
C PHE A 461 6.24 -17.57 21.14
N VAL A 462 5.34 -17.40 22.10
CA VAL A 462 3.93 -17.76 21.97
C VAL A 462 3.13 -16.52 21.60
N TYR A 463 2.46 -16.58 20.46
CA TYR A 463 1.66 -15.47 19.92
C TYR A 463 0.20 -15.88 19.74
N TYR A 464 -0.73 -15.01 20.14
CA TYR A 464 -2.18 -15.18 20.03
C TYR A 464 -2.86 -14.14 19.12
N TYR A 465 -4.07 -14.47 18.68
CA TYR A 465 -4.88 -13.60 17.84
C TYR A 465 -5.22 -12.25 18.50
N GLY A 466 -4.57 -11.20 18.00
CA GLY A 466 -4.78 -9.84 18.46
C GLY A 466 -3.85 -9.40 19.57
N ASP A 467 -2.72 -10.10 19.74
CA ASP A 467 -1.61 -9.68 20.61
C ASP A 467 -1.09 -8.31 20.17
N GLY A 468 -0.71 -8.16 18.89
CA GLY A 468 -0.36 -6.85 18.32
C GLY A 468 0.77 -6.97 17.32
N ASP A 469 1.53 -5.90 17.11
CA ASP A 469 2.70 -5.88 16.22
C ASP A 469 3.98 -6.08 17.04
N ASP A 470 4.40 -7.33 17.20
CA ASP A 470 5.55 -7.73 18.00
C ASP A 470 6.82 -7.77 17.17
N LYS A 471 7.95 -7.53 17.83
CA LYS A 471 9.28 -7.60 17.24
C LYS A 471 10.17 -8.53 18.05
N ILE A 472 10.68 -9.57 17.39
CA ILE A 472 11.52 -10.61 17.99
C ILE A 472 12.91 -10.55 17.39
N THR A 473 13.93 -10.38 18.22
CA THR A 473 15.34 -10.49 17.85
C THR A 473 16.00 -11.61 18.64
N ASP A 474 16.72 -12.48 17.96
CA ASP A 474 17.57 -13.49 18.56
C ASP A 474 19.05 -13.19 18.25
N SER A 475 19.94 -13.49 19.21
CA SER A 475 21.36 -13.17 19.13
C SER A 475 22.14 -14.29 18.45
N VAL A 476 22.24 -14.23 17.13
CA VAL A 476 23.22 -15.04 16.38
C VAL A 476 24.61 -14.38 16.39
N ASN A 477 25.65 -15.11 16.81
CA ASN A 477 27.04 -14.68 16.61
C ASN A 477 27.76 -15.59 15.60
N ALA A 478 28.95 -15.20 15.13
CA ALA A 478 29.63 -15.95 14.05
C ALA A 478 30.05 -17.38 14.46
N TRP A 479 30.06 -17.69 15.76
CA TRP A 479 30.62 -18.90 16.38
C TRP A 479 29.59 -19.80 17.10
N SER A 480 28.38 -19.32 17.41
CA SER A 480 27.26 -20.11 17.95
C SER A 480 26.07 -20.11 16.98
N ASN A 481 25.12 -21.04 17.16
CA ASN A 481 23.95 -21.15 16.28
C ASN A 481 22.71 -20.37 16.77
N GLY A 482 22.83 -19.47 17.77
CA GLY A 482 21.65 -18.84 18.39
C GLY A 482 21.00 -19.82 19.34
N GLY A 483 20.37 -20.85 18.78
CA GLY A 483 19.79 -22.02 19.43
C GLY A 483 18.94 -22.73 18.39
N THR A 484 17.81 -23.31 18.81
CA THR A 484 16.69 -23.74 18.00
C THR A 484 15.43 -23.02 18.48
N ASP A 485 15.02 -22.02 17.72
CA ASP A 485 14.01 -21.07 18.13
C ASP A 485 12.68 -21.27 17.40
N VAL A 486 11.57 -21.06 18.13
CA VAL A 486 10.22 -21.35 17.67
C VAL A 486 9.28 -20.19 17.91
N ILE A 487 8.59 -19.72 16.86
CA ILE A 487 7.36 -18.93 17.04
C ILE A 487 6.19 -19.89 17.03
N TYR A 488 5.44 -19.95 18.13
CA TYR A 488 4.23 -20.75 18.25
C TYR A 488 2.98 -19.87 18.20
N PHE A 489 2.29 -19.93 17.07
CA PHE A 489 0.97 -19.31 16.90
C PHE A 489 -0.11 -20.17 17.57
N ALA A 490 -0.45 -19.83 18.82
CA ALA A 490 -1.18 -20.70 19.72
C ALA A 490 -2.65 -20.93 19.37
N ASP A 491 -3.31 -19.92 18.78
CA ASP A 491 -4.71 -19.96 18.38
C ASP A 491 -4.94 -19.64 16.89
N LEU A 492 -3.88 -19.69 16.07
CA LEU A 492 -3.92 -19.51 14.63
C LEU A 492 -3.53 -20.77 13.85
N THR A 493 -4.04 -20.86 12.62
CA THR A 493 -3.65 -21.87 11.63
C THR A 493 -2.81 -21.24 10.52
N PRO A 494 -2.13 -22.03 9.68
CA PRO A 494 -1.40 -21.50 8.52
C PRO A 494 -2.24 -20.61 7.61
N ASP A 495 -3.54 -20.90 7.47
CA ASP A 495 -4.46 -20.11 6.64
C ASP A 495 -4.71 -18.70 7.19
N ASP A 496 -4.51 -18.49 8.50
CA ASP A 496 -4.72 -17.21 9.19
C ASP A 496 -3.49 -16.30 9.11
N VAL A 497 -2.35 -16.78 8.63
CA VAL A 497 -1.07 -16.04 8.58
C VAL A 497 -0.56 -15.95 7.14
N TYR A 498 0.02 -14.82 6.78
CA TYR A 498 0.85 -14.71 5.58
C TYR A 498 2.17 -14.04 5.94
N VAL A 499 3.25 -14.37 5.26
CA VAL A 499 4.58 -13.85 5.56
C VAL A 499 5.08 -13.01 4.40
N ARG A 500 5.75 -11.89 4.72
CA ARG A 500 6.44 -11.06 3.72
C ARG A 500 7.91 -10.98 4.05
N ARG A 501 8.72 -10.93 2.99
CA ARG A 501 10.14 -10.66 3.07
C ARG A 501 10.39 -9.16 2.93
N GLU A 502 10.77 -8.52 4.03
CA GLU A 502 11.02 -7.09 4.12
C GLU A 502 12.48 -6.86 4.55
N ASN A 503 12.74 -6.15 5.64
CA ASN A 503 14.04 -6.13 6.31
C ASN A 503 14.16 -7.30 7.29
N GLY A 504 14.00 -8.52 6.79
CA GLY A 504 13.77 -9.74 7.58
C GLY A 504 12.49 -10.45 7.13
N PHE A 505 11.83 -11.14 8.05
CA PHE A 505 10.53 -11.77 7.83
C PHE A 505 9.48 -11.13 8.73
N THR A 506 8.33 -10.80 8.17
CA THR A 506 7.18 -10.31 8.95
C THR A 506 6.01 -11.26 8.71
N PHE A 507 5.54 -11.92 9.76
CA PHE A 507 4.36 -12.78 9.75
C PHE A 507 3.15 -11.94 10.12
N TYR A 508 2.24 -11.74 9.18
CA TYR A 508 1.04 -10.93 9.36
C TYR A 508 -0.17 -11.81 9.63
N VAL A 509 -0.96 -11.42 10.61
CA VAL A 509 -2.19 -12.11 11.00
C VAL A 509 -3.40 -11.52 10.26
N LYS A 510 -4.18 -12.39 9.62
CA LYS A 510 -5.39 -12.04 8.86
C LYS A 510 -6.58 -11.81 9.79
N GLY A 511 -7.59 -11.07 9.32
CA GLY A 511 -8.87 -10.88 10.03
C GLY A 511 -9.10 -9.47 10.60
N GLU A 512 -10.05 -9.35 11.53
CA GLU A 512 -10.50 -8.06 12.09
C GLU A 512 -9.51 -7.47 13.10
N LYS A 513 -8.95 -8.30 13.98
CA LYS A 513 -7.86 -7.92 14.90
C LYS A 513 -6.53 -8.24 14.24
N LYS A 514 -6.06 -7.30 13.42
CA LYS A 514 -4.75 -7.41 12.76
C LYS A 514 -3.63 -7.33 13.81
N GLY A 515 -2.53 -8.01 13.53
CA GLY A 515 -1.27 -7.98 14.26
C GLY A 515 -0.17 -8.62 13.41
N SER A 516 1.06 -8.58 13.89
CA SER A 516 2.20 -9.16 13.19
C SER A 516 3.32 -9.59 14.14
N VAL A 517 4.17 -10.49 13.67
CA VAL A 517 5.44 -10.84 14.29
C VAL A 517 6.57 -10.50 13.31
N ASN A 518 7.36 -9.49 13.64
CA ASN A 518 8.51 -9.06 12.85
C ASN A 518 9.80 -9.68 13.39
N ILE A 519 10.49 -10.39 12.52
CA ILE A 519 11.83 -10.93 12.74
C ILE A 519 12.78 -10.12 11.85
N PRO A 520 13.43 -9.07 12.38
CA PRO A 520 14.32 -8.24 11.58
C PRO A 520 15.57 -9.04 11.18
N GLY A 521 16.00 -8.85 9.93
CA GLY A 521 17.17 -9.54 9.40
C GLY A 521 18.46 -9.10 10.10
N THR A 522 19.22 -10.06 10.63
CA THR A 522 20.54 -9.84 11.21
C THR A 522 21.60 -9.73 10.11
N TYR A 523 21.83 -8.52 9.60
CA TYR A 523 22.92 -8.26 8.66
C TYR A 523 24.27 -8.34 9.38
N GLN A 524 24.91 -9.52 9.44
CA GLN A 524 26.32 -9.58 9.82
C GLN A 524 27.21 -9.20 8.64
N ASN A 525 27.81 -8.00 8.74
CA ASN A 525 28.81 -7.45 7.83
C ASN A 525 29.83 -8.51 7.36
N GLY A 526 29.71 -8.96 6.11
CA GLY A 526 30.75 -9.70 5.40
C GLY A 526 30.80 -11.22 5.61
N ALA A 527 29.90 -11.82 6.38
CA ALA A 527 29.73 -13.28 6.40
C ALA A 527 28.64 -13.68 5.41
N SER A 528 28.99 -14.51 4.43
CA SER A 528 28.13 -14.97 3.33
C SER A 528 27.13 -16.06 3.75
N LYS A 529 26.56 -15.97 4.95
CA LYS A 529 25.51 -16.89 5.41
C LYS A 529 24.41 -16.09 6.09
N TYR A 530 23.19 -16.23 5.56
CA TYR A 530 21.99 -16.09 6.37
C TYR A 530 22.16 -17.06 7.55
N ARG A 531 22.33 -16.55 8.77
CA ARG A 531 22.01 -17.32 9.96
C ARG A 531 20.65 -16.81 10.37
N GLU A 532 19.66 -17.68 10.27
CA GLU A 532 18.31 -17.33 10.70
C GLU A 532 18.29 -17.15 12.21
N PRO A 533 17.60 -16.13 12.73
CA PRO A 533 17.33 -16.00 14.15
C PRO A 533 16.10 -16.81 14.62
N ILE A 534 15.35 -17.45 13.70
CA ILE A 534 14.18 -18.29 14.04
C ILE A 534 14.11 -19.48 13.05
N GLU A 535 14.26 -20.70 13.57
CA GLU A 535 14.27 -21.93 12.77
C GLU A 535 12.87 -22.40 12.39
N TYR A 536 11.90 -22.28 13.32
CA TYR A 536 10.57 -22.87 13.15
C TYR A 536 9.43 -21.91 13.49
N VAL A 537 8.33 -22.07 12.77
CA VAL A 537 7.04 -21.45 13.07
C VAL A 537 6.00 -22.55 13.19
N ALA A 538 5.41 -22.71 14.37
CA ALA A 538 4.44 -23.74 14.68
C ALA A 538 3.03 -23.16 14.86
N PHE A 539 2.01 -23.94 14.53
CA PHE A 539 0.60 -23.54 14.54
C PHE A 539 -0.26 -24.44 15.41
N ASN A 540 -1.46 -23.95 15.78
CA ASN A 540 -2.37 -24.66 16.66
C ASN A 540 -2.84 -26.01 16.13
N ASP A 541 -2.80 -26.23 14.81
CA ASP A 541 -3.27 -27.44 14.15
C ASP A 541 -2.18 -28.52 14.06
N GLY A 542 -0.98 -28.21 14.56
CA GLY A 542 0.21 -29.06 14.51
C GLY A 542 1.05 -28.88 13.25
N THR A 543 0.69 -27.95 12.36
CA THR A 543 1.54 -27.57 11.23
C THR A 543 2.78 -26.85 11.73
N VAL A 544 3.92 -27.13 11.11
CA VAL A 544 5.18 -26.41 11.35
C VAL A 544 5.78 -25.99 10.01
N TRP A 545 6.22 -24.75 9.94
CA TRP A 545 7.01 -24.18 8.87
C TRP A 545 8.46 -24.06 9.33
N ASN A 546 9.37 -24.66 8.58
CA ASN A 546 10.79 -24.28 8.65
C ASN A 546 11.06 -23.08 7.72
N LEU A 547 12.32 -22.63 7.65
CA LEU A 547 12.74 -21.57 6.71
C LEU A 547 12.27 -21.78 5.28
N HIS A 548 12.44 -22.99 4.73
CA HIS A 548 12.03 -23.28 3.37
C HIS A 548 10.53 -23.08 3.21
N ASP A 549 9.74 -23.57 4.15
CA ASP A 549 8.28 -23.48 4.10
C ASP A 549 7.82 -22.02 4.13
N TYR A 550 8.29 -21.20 5.09
CA TYR A 550 7.87 -19.81 5.14
C TYR A 550 8.52 -18.94 4.04
N LEU A 551 9.69 -19.30 3.50
CA LEU A 551 10.20 -18.70 2.26
C LEU A 551 9.27 -18.98 1.09
N GLU A 552 8.80 -20.22 0.93
CA GLU A 552 7.81 -20.55 -0.10
C GLU A 552 6.51 -19.76 0.10
N GLN A 553 6.08 -19.55 1.35
CA GLN A 553 4.93 -18.68 1.63
C GLN A 553 5.17 -17.21 1.22
N THR A 554 6.39 -16.67 1.35
CA THR A 554 6.68 -15.28 0.90
C THR A 554 6.53 -15.06 -0.60
N ARG A 555 6.49 -16.14 -1.39
CA ARG A 555 6.30 -16.06 -2.85
C ARG A 555 4.86 -15.67 -3.22
N TYR A 556 3.90 -15.94 -2.36
CA TYR A 556 2.49 -15.64 -2.62
C TYR A 556 2.16 -14.23 -2.11
N VAL A 557 1.90 -13.33 -3.05
CA VAL A 557 1.54 -11.93 -2.77
C VAL A 557 0.11 -11.71 -3.20
N GLU A 558 -0.76 -11.38 -2.25
CA GLU A 558 -2.18 -11.16 -2.49
C GLU A 558 -2.62 -9.79 -1.97
N ASP A 559 -3.63 -9.20 -2.62
CA ASP A 559 -4.34 -7.99 -2.18
C ASP A 559 -3.41 -6.78 -1.90
N THR A 560 -2.40 -6.55 -2.75
CA THR A 560 -1.47 -5.41 -2.63
C THR A 560 -1.47 -4.53 -3.86
N THR A 561 -1.55 -3.20 -3.67
CA THR A 561 -1.44 -2.25 -4.79
C THR A 561 -0.02 -1.88 -5.18
N TYR A 562 0.96 -2.23 -4.35
CA TYR A 562 2.37 -1.95 -4.60
C TYR A 562 3.26 -3.05 -4.03
N PHE A 563 4.15 -3.60 -4.86
CA PHE A 563 5.08 -4.65 -4.44
C PHE A 563 6.48 -4.44 -5.05
N ILE A 564 7.52 -4.65 -4.24
CA ILE A 564 8.91 -4.74 -4.71
C ILE A 564 9.53 -6.03 -4.16
N GLY A 565 9.75 -7.01 -5.03
CA GLY A 565 10.56 -8.20 -4.79
C GLY A 565 12.01 -7.84 -4.45
N LYS A 566 12.59 -8.59 -3.51
CA LYS A 566 13.93 -8.30 -2.95
C LYS A 566 14.97 -9.36 -3.26
N ASP A 567 14.56 -10.45 -3.90
CA ASP A 567 15.42 -11.60 -4.16
C ASP A 567 15.26 -12.08 -5.61
N SER A 568 15.59 -13.34 -5.85
CA SER A 568 15.56 -13.94 -7.19
C SER A 568 14.62 -15.15 -7.23
N PHE A 569 13.68 -15.22 -6.29
CA PHE A 569 12.64 -16.24 -6.30
C PHE A 569 11.48 -15.77 -7.18
N GLY A 570 10.85 -16.70 -7.90
CA GLY A 570 9.63 -16.39 -8.66
C GLY A 570 8.43 -16.21 -7.73
N TYR A 571 7.75 -15.08 -7.84
CA TYR A 571 6.57 -14.69 -7.09
C TYR A 571 5.28 -15.10 -7.79
N ILE A 572 4.25 -15.38 -7.02
CA ILE A 572 2.88 -15.60 -7.46
C ILE A 572 2.06 -14.44 -6.91
N ILE A 573 1.70 -13.49 -7.78
CA ILE A 573 1.01 -12.27 -7.40
C ILE A 573 -0.44 -12.33 -7.87
N THR A 574 -1.38 -12.08 -6.96
CA THR A 574 -2.78 -11.76 -7.28
C THR A 574 -3.09 -10.38 -6.73
N GLY A 575 -3.24 -9.41 -7.63
CA GLY A 575 -3.48 -8.03 -7.29
C GLY A 575 -4.94 -7.69 -7.01
N THR A 576 -5.24 -6.40 -7.01
CA THR A 576 -6.48 -5.83 -6.50
C THR A 576 -7.45 -5.45 -7.63
N ASP A 577 -8.47 -4.66 -7.31
CA ASP A 577 -9.37 -4.04 -8.30
C ASP A 577 -9.00 -2.56 -8.57
N ASP A 578 -7.89 -2.08 -7.99
CA ASP A 578 -7.33 -0.72 -8.13
C ASP A 578 -6.11 -0.71 -9.08
N ASP A 579 -5.64 0.48 -9.51
CA ASP A 579 -4.42 0.60 -10.33
C ASP A 579 -3.16 0.20 -9.51
N ASP A 580 -2.57 -0.95 -9.86
CA ASP A 580 -1.48 -1.59 -9.12
C ASP A 580 -0.10 -1.40 -9.75
N THR A 581 0.97 -1.56 -8.97
CA THR A 581 2.35 -1.40 -9.44
C THR A 581 3.30 -2.44 -8.82
N TYR A 582 3.89 -3.30 -9.66
CA TYR A 582 4.74 -4.41 -9.21
C TYR A 582 6.14 -4.41 -9.82
N TYR A 583 7.14 -4.72 -8.99
CA TYR A 583 8.55 -4.89 -9.34
C TYR A 583 9.12 -6.17 -8.71
N THR A 584 9.13 -7.35 -9.34
CA THR A 584 9.48 -8.63 -8.68
C THR A 584 10.96 -9.05 -8.73
N ALA A 585 11.79 -8.37 -9.51
CA ALA A 585 13.24 -8.52 -9.62
C ALA A 585 13.77 -9.64 -10.53
N ASN A 586 14.16 -10.81 -10.02
CA ASN A 586 14.48 -11.96 -10.89
C ASN A 586 13.69 -13.18 -10.42
N GLY A 587 13.59 -14.22 -11.23
CA GLY A 587 12.84 -15.44 -10.92
C GLY A 587 11.71 -15.63 -11.92
N ASP A 588 11.11 -16.83 -11.95
CA ASP A 588 9.98 -17.11 -12.85
C ASP A 588 8.67 -16.67 -12.17
N ASP A 589 8.19 -15.48 -12.49
CA ASP A 589 7.04 -14.84 -11.86
C ASP A 589 5.71 -15.22 -12.54
N TYR A 590 4.64 -15.32 -11.75
CA TYR A 590 3.27 -15.49 -12.22
C TYR A 590 2.39 -14.39 -11.63
N ILE A 591 1.99 -13.43 -12.45
CA ILE A 591 1.38 -12.18 -12.00
C ILE A 591 -0.01 -12.06 -12.60
N VAL A 592 -1.02 -11.95 -11.74
CA VAL A 592 -2.41 -11.59 -12.08
C VAL A 592 -2.65 -10.21 -11.49
N PRO A 593 -2.46 -9.12 -12.25
CA PRO A 593 -2.56 -7.77 -11.72
C PRO A 593 -3.95 -7.42 -11.18
N GLY A 594 -5.00 -7.97 -11.80
CA GLY A 594 -6.37 -7.77 -11.35
C GLY A 594 -7.08 -6.75 -12.23
N LYS A 595 -7.98 -5.94 -11.67
CA LYS A 595 -8.59 -4.83 -12.43
C LYS A 595 -7.87 -3.54 -12.07
N GLY A 596 -7.89 -2.58 -12.99
CA GLY A 596 -7.13 -1.35 -12.86
C GLY A 596 -6.42 -1.04 -14.16
N ASN A 597 -5.62 0.02 -14.18
CA ASN A 597 -4.60 0.19 -15.20
C ASN A 597 -3.26 -0.09 -14.54
N ASP A 598 -2.83 -1.33 -14.63
CA ASP A 598 -1.73 -1.83 -13.81
C ASP A 598 -0.37 -1.63 -14.50
N TYR A 599 0.69 -1.52 -13.69
CA TYR A 599 2.06 -1.48 -14.18
C TYR A 599 2.88 -2.62 -13.58
N VAL A 600 3.45 -3.47 -14.42
CA VAL A 600 4.26 -4.61 -13.98
C VAL A 600 5.63 -4.60 -14.64
N ASN A 601 6.66 -4.80 -13.82
CA ASN A 601 8.02 -5.13 -14.23
C ASN A 601 8.45 -6.35 -13.42
N ALA A 602 8.44 -7.53 -14.04
CA ALA A 602 8.85 -8.77 -13.43
C ALA A 602 10.38 -8.91 -13.33
N GLY A 603 11.09 -8.27 -14.27
CA GLY A 603 12.53 -8.14 -14.27
C GLY A 603 13.21 -9.21 -15.10
N GLY A 604 13.63 -10.34 -14.53
CA GLY A 604 14.35 -11.36 -15.29
C GLY A 604 14.01 -12.78 -14.88
N GLY A 605 13.55 -13.59 -15.81
CA GLY A 605 13.16 -14.97 -15.59
C GLY A 605 12.28 -15.43 -16.74
N THR A 606 11.49 -16.49 -16.53
CA THR A 606 10.38 -16.87 -17.42
C THR A 606 9.07 -16.43 -16.78
N ASP A 607 8.61 -15.24 -17.14
CA ASP A 607 7.51 -14.58 -16.45
C ASP A 607 6.17 -14.77 -17.18
N THR A 608 5.09 -14.87 -16.43
CA THR A 608 3.72 -15.00 -16.94
C THR A 608 2.84 -13.89 -16.38
N PHE A 609 2.36 -13.03 -17.28
CA PHE A 609 1.41 -11.95 -16.96
C PHE A 609 0.02 -12.37 -17.41
N VAL A 610 -0.93 -12.48 -16.49
CA VAL A 610 -2.30 -12.90 -16.79
C VAL A 610 -3.17 -11.68 -17.02
N PHE A 611 -3.90 -11.68 -18.13
CA PHE A 611 -4.85 -10.63 -18.48
C PHE A 611 -6.23 -11.23 -18.78
N ASN A 612 -7.27 -10.64 -18.19
CA ASN A 612 -8.66 -11.02 -18.36
C ASN A 612 -9.49 -9.85 -18.89
N ARG A 613 -10.69 -10.16 -19.35
CA ARG A 613 -11.66 -9.15 -19.78
C ARG A 613 -12.11 -8.28 -18.60
N GLY A 614 -12.00 -6.96 -18.77
CA GLY A 614 -12.35 -5.98 -17.75
C GLY A 614 -11.25 -5.69 -16.74
N ASP A 615 -10.03 -6.20 -16.98
CA ASP A 615 -8.86 -5.88 -16.16
C ASP A 615 -8.51 -4.40 -16.39
N GLY A 616 -8.41 -3.94 -17.63
CA GLY A 616 -8.29 -2.52 -17.96
C GLY A 616 -7.16 -2.28 -18.94
N HIS A 617 -6.42 -1.18 -18.80
CA HIS A 617 -5.28 -0.90 -19.67
C HIS A 617 -3.96 -1.09 -18.91
N ASP A 618 -3.41 -2.30 -19.00
CA ASP A 618 -2.22 -2.69 -18.26
C ASP A 618 -0.94 -2.49 -19.07
N ILE A 619 0.16 -2.24 -18.37
CA ILE A 619 1.48 -2.03 -18.93
C ILE A 619 2.41 -3.11 -18.36
N PHE A 620 2.90 -3.99 -19.23
CA PHE A 620 3.92 -4.98 -18.87
C PHE A 620 5.26 -4.57 -19.48
N ASP A 621 6.09 -3.95 -18.63
CA ASP A 621 7.33 -3.26 -19.02
C ASP A 621 8.57 -4.01 -18.52
N GLU A 622 9.02 -4.98 -19.31
CA GLU A 622 10.25 -5.73 -19.08
C GLU A 622 11.52 -5.02 -19.62
N SER A 623 11.48 -3.70 -19.84
CA SER A 623 12.61 -2.97 -20.46
C SER A 623 13.78 -2.68 -19.53
N ASN A 624 13.58 -2.73 -18.21
CA ASN A 624 14.57 -2.40 -17.18
C ASN A 624 15.24 -3.62 -16.51
N GLY A 625 14.87 -4.85 -16.91
CA GLY A 625 15.40 -6.13 -16.39
C GLY A 625 16.85 -6.39 -16.80
N GLY A 626 17.78 -5.62 -16.23
CA GLY A 626 19.17 -5.50 -16.65
C GLY A 626 19.87 -6.81 -17.11
N SER A 627 20.45 -6.74 -18.31
CA SER A 627 21.36 -7.70 -18.98
C SER A 627 20.68 -8.66 -19.97
N TYR A 628 20.48 -8.18 -21.20
CA TYR A 628 20.16 -9.06 -22.33
C TYR A 628 21.34 -10.01 -22.64
N PRO A 629 21.10 -11.31 -22.93
CA PRO A 629 19.82 -12.00 -22.88
C PRO A 629 19.55 -12.50 -21.45
N ALA A 630 18.48 -12.01 -20.82
CA ALA A 630 17.95 -12.63 -19.61
C ALA A 630 17.35 -13.99 -20.03
N SER A 631 17.59 -15.02 -19.23
CA SER A 631 17.19 -16.38 -19.57
C SER A 631 15.72 -16.62 -19.21
N GLY A 632 14.83 -16.66 -20.20
CA GLY A 632 13.43 -17.09 -20.04
C GLY A 632 12.59 -16.72 -21.27
N GLU A 633 11.35 -17.22 -21.33
CA GLU A 633 10.38 -16.86 -22.37
C GLU A 633 9.14 -16.21 -21.71
N ASP A 634 9.05 -14.89 -21.76
CA ASP A 634 8.01 -14.15 -21.08
C ASP A 634 6.70 -14.18 -21.89
N THR A 635 5.59 -14.37 -21.17
CA THR A 635 4.29 -14.65 -21.78
C THR A 635 3.18 -13.80 -21.18
N VAL A 636 2.44 -13.11 -22.05
CA VAL A 636 1.10 -12.59 -21.69
C VAL A 636 0.08 -13.69 -21.92
N PHE A 637 -0.61 -14.11 -20.86
CA PHE A 637 -1.67 -15.11 -20.90
C PHE A 637 -3.05 -14.45 -20.81
N PHE A 638 -3.72 -14.38 -21.95
CA PHE A 638 -5.11 -13.98 -22.09
C PHE A 638 -6.02 -15.15 -21.67
N ALA A 639 -6.42 -15.18 -20.40
CA ALA A 639 -7.05 -16.36 -19.80
C ALA A 639 -8.50 -16.58 -20.24
N ASP A 640 -9.25 -15.52 -20.57
CA ASP A 640 -10.67 -15.59 -20.99
C ASP A 640 -10.97 -14.87 -22.32
N ILE A 641 -9.92 -14.47 -23.06
CA ILE A 641 -10.01 -13.77 -24.35
C ILE A 641 -9.42 -14.65 -25.46
N ASN A 642 -10.15 -14.82 -26.56
CA ASN A 642 -9.70 -15.58 -27.73
C ASN A 642 -8.86 -14.70 -28.69
N SER A 643 -8.04 -15.35 -29.51
CA SER A 643 -7.15 -14.65 -30.44
C SER A 643 -7.86 -13.83 -31.52
N ASP A 644 -9.13 -14.13 -31.85
CA ASP A 644 -9.97 -13.38 -32.79
C ASP A 644 -10.77 -12.23 -32.14
N GLU A 645 -10.68 -12.09 -30.82
CA GLU A 645 -11.33 -11.03 -30.05
C GLU A 645 -10.42 -9.84 -29.76
N VAL A 646 -9.18 -9.86 -30.24
CA VAL A 646 -8.21 -8.77 -30.10
C VAL A 646 -7.69 -8.30 -31.45
N HIS A 647 -7.08 -7.12 -31.46
CA HIS A 647 -6.21 -6.67 -32.54
C HIS A 647 -4.92 -6.08 -31.97
N VAL A 648 -3.85 -6.13 -32.74
CA VAL A 648 -2.55 -5.61 -32.33
C VAL A 648 -2.36 -4.24 -32.99
N THR A 649 -1.94 -3.26 -32.21
CA THR A 649 -1.53 -1.95 -32.72
C THR A 649 -0.08 -1.67 -32.36
N LYS A 650 0.55 -0.76 -33.11
CA LYS A 650 1.91 -0.30 -32.83
C LYS A 650 2.01 1.20 -33.01
N PHE A 651 2.53 1.86 -31.98
CA PHE A 651 2.85 3.29 -32.02
C PHE A 651 4.23 3.53 -31.39
N GLY A 652 5.16 4.12 -32.16
CA GLY A 652 6.55 4.28 -31.73
C GLY A 652 7.24 2.94 -31.42
N ASN A 653 7.78 2.81 -30.19
CA ASN A 653 8.46 1.62 -29.69
C ASN A 653 7.56 0.75 -28.80
N LYS A 654 6.23 0.84 -28.96
CA LYS A 654 5.27 0.10 -28.14
C LYS A 654 4.37 -0.75 -29.01
N ILE A 655 4.08 -1.97 -28.57
CA ILE A 655 3.02 -2.81 -29.13
C ILE A 655 1.87 -2.80 -28.13
N THR A 656 0.63 -2.69 -28.61
CA THR A 656 -0.56 -2.79 -27.76
C THR A 656 -1.46 -3.88 -28.31
N ILE A 657 -1.90 -4.82 -27.47
CA ILE A 657 -2.91 -5.81 -27.80
C ILE A 657 -4.24 -5.30 -27.22
N LYS A 658 -5.15 -4.88 -28.08
CA LYS A 658 -6.43 -4.28 -27.69
C LYS A 658 -7.56 -5.28 -27.83
N VAL A 659 -8.41 -5.38 -26.81
CA VAL A 659 -9.63 -6.18 -26.88
C VAL A 659 -10.68 -5.44 -27.72
N ASN A 660 -11.26 -6.13 -28.69
CA ASN A 660 -12.24 -5.54 -29.59
C ASN A 660 -13.50 -5.11 -28.82
N ASP A 661 -14.02 -3.92 -29.14
CA ASP A 661 -15.22 -3.33 -28.54
C ASP A 661 -15.14 -3.09 -27.00
N SER A 662 -13.95 -3.05 -26.39
CA SER A 662 -13.73 -2.54 -25.02
C SER A 662 -12.53 -1.58 -24.94
N ASP A 663 -12.35 -0.98 -23.77
CA ASP A 663 -11.17 -0.16 -23.44
C ASP A 663 -10.01 -1.02 -22.89
N ASP A 664 -10.21 -2.34 -22.77
CA ASP A 664 -9.22 -3.25 -22.22
C ASP A 664 -8.05 -3.43 -23.20
N ALA A 665 -6.83 -3.27 -22.71
CA ALA A 665 -5.62 -3.38 -23.52
C ALA A 665 -4.41 -3.80 -22.69
N VAL A 666 -3.49 -4.52 -23.33
CA VAL A 666 -2.14 -4.75 -22.79
C VAL A 666 -1.16 -3.95 -23.62
N GLU A 667 -0.50 -2.98 -23.00
CA GLU A 667 0.61 -2.23 -23.58
C GLU A 667 1.93 -2.90 -23.23
N LEU A 668 2.77 -3.06 -24.25
CA LEU A 668 4.07 -3.69 -24.18
C LEU A 668 5.14 -2.69 -24.65
N PRO A 669 5.79 -1.97 -23.72
CA PRO A 669 6.83 -1.01 -24.06
C PRO A 669 8.14 -1.66 -24.51
N VAL A 670 8.82 -0.99 -25.45
CA VAL A 670 10.20 -1.21 -25.96
C VAL A 670 10.36 -2.10 -27.20
N ILE A 671 11.00 -1.51 -28.22
CA ILE A 671 11.59 -2.19 -29.38
C ILE A 671 13.01 -1.61 -29.54
N TYR A 672 14.01 -2.26 -28.93
CA TYR A 672 15.40 -1.78 -28.99
C TYR A 672 16.02 -2.07 -30.36
N GLN A 673 16.73 -1.09 -30.92
CA GLN A 673 17.71 -1.27 -32.00
C GLN A 673 19.11 -1.21 -31.40
N SER A 674 19.80 -2.35 -31.29
CA SER A 674 21.26 -2.33 -31.22
C SER A 674 21.84 -3.24 -32.30
N GLY A 675 22.90 -2.76 -32.94
CA GLY A 675 23.38 -3.28 -34.22
C GLY A 675 23.65 -4.79 -34.23
N PHE A 676 23.21 -5.41 -35.33
CA PHE A 676 23.42 -6.80 -35.78
C PHE A 676 22.47 -7.90 -35.28
N SER A 677 21.51 -7.65 -34.38
CA SER A 677 20.60 -8.71 -33.87
C SER A 677 19.09 -8.56 -34.15
N GLY A 678 18.63 -7.47 -34.77
CA GLY A 678 17.20 -7.28 -35.12
C GLY A 678 16.36 -6.65 -34.00
N PRO A 679 15.06 -6.35 -34.23
CA PRO A 679 14.15 -5.85 -33.21
C PRO A 679 13.93 -6.92 -32.14
N LEU A 680 14.27 -6.58 -30.90
CA LEU A 680 14.10 -7.45 -29.73
C LEU A 680 13.06 -6.81 -28.82
N HIS A 681 12.16 -7.64 -28.32
CA HIS A 681 11.09 -7.25 -27.42
C HIS A 681 11.19 -8.11 -26.18
N PRO A 682 11.12 -7.52 -24.98
CA PRO A 682 11.25 -8.25 -23.73
C PRO A 682 10.15 -9.31 -23.50
N ILE A 683 8.94 -9.09 -24.03
CA ILE A 683 7.88 -10.12 -24.03
C ILE A 683 7.91 -10.92 -25.33
N GLU A 684 8.12 -12.24 -25.24
CA GLU A 684 8.23 -13.12 -26.42
C GLU A 684 6.90 -13.65 -26.94
N LYS A 685 5.90 -13.85 -26.07
CA LYS A 685 4.67 -14.58 -26.43
C LYS A 685 3.39 -13.93 -25.90
N ALA A 686 2.32 -14.09 -26.66
CA ALA A 686 0.95 -13.93 -26.21
C ALA A 686 0.20 -15.25 -26.41
N LYS A 687 -0.49 -15.73 -25.37
CA LYS A 687 -1.25 -16.99 -25.37
C LYS A 687 -2.71 -16.72 -25.04
N PHE A 688 -3.62 -17.28 -25.83
CA PHE A 688 -5.05 -17.01 -25.76
C PHE A 688 -5.87 -18.19 -25.24
N ALA A 689 -7.11 -17.92 -24.83
CA ALA A 689 -8.03 -18.91 -24.27
C ALA A 689 -8.42 -20.03 -25.26
N ASP A 690 -8.34 -19.76 -26.57
CA ASP A 690 -8.54 -20.73 -27.65
C ASP A 690 -7.32 -21.65 -27.89
N GLY A 691 -6.24 -21.43 -27.15
CA GLY A 691 -4.98 -22.16 -27.27
C GLY A 691 -4.08 -21.67 -28.41
N VAL A 692 -4.43 -20.59 -29.10
CA VAL A 692 -3.54 -19.93 -30.06
C VAL A 692 -2.42 -19.22 -29.30
N GLU A 693 -1.22 -19.30 -29.86
CA GLU A 693 -0.04 -18.60 -29.34
C GLU A 693 0.54 -17.74 -30.48
N TRP A 694 0.83 -16.48 -30.16
CA TRP A 694 1.51 -15.55 -31.03
C TRP A 694 2.91 -15.29 -30.52
N THR A 695 3.90 -15.49 -31.38
CA THR A 695 5.26 -15.02 -31.14
C THR A 695 5.33 -13.50 -31.31
N PHE A 696 6.34 -12.86 -30.71
CA PHE A 696 6.62 -11.44 -30.93
C PHE A 696 6.66 -11.06 -32.42
N LEU A 697 7.30 -11.88 -33.26
CA LEU A 697 7.39 -11.61 -34.70
C LEU A 697 6.01 -11.68 -35.39
N GLU A 698 5.12 -12.55 -34.92
CA GLU A 698 3.75 -12.61 -35.44
C GLU A 698 2.95 -11.40 -34.98
N MET A 699 3.03 -11.01 -33.70
CA MET A 699 2.39 -9.78 -33.20
C MET A 699 2.84 -8.56 -34.00
N LEU A 700 4.15 -8.43 -34.26
CA LEU A 700 4.69 -7.35 -35.08
C LEU A 700 4.16 -7.33 -36.51
N LYS A 701 3.93 -8.50 -37.12
CA LYS A 701 3.36 -8.63 -38.48
C LYS A 701 1.86 -8.35 -38.52
N MET A 702 1.14 -8.61 -37.44
CA MET A 702 -0.29 -8.35 -37.31
C MET A 702 -0.60 -6.91 -36.90
N ALA A 703 0.38 -6.22 -36.31
CA ALA A 703 0.22 -4.86 -35.81
C ALA A 703 -0.18 -3.88 -36.93
N CYS A 704 -1.32 -3.22 -36.77
CA CYS A 704 -1.62 -2.01 -37.54
C CYS A 704 -1.05 -0.78 -36.84
N VAL A 705 -0.78 0.29 -37.58
CA VAL A 705 -0.48 1.59 -36.96
C VAL A 705 -1.80 2.28 -36.70
N GLU A 706 -1.98 2.84 -35.51
CA GLU A 706 -3.17 3.61 -35.14
C GLU A 706 -2.70 4.93 -34.52
N GLY A 707 -3.14 6.06 -35.07
CA GLY A 707 -2.97 7.38 -34.45
C GLY A 707 -3.69 7.47 -33.11
N THR A 708 -3.29 8.43 -32.29
CA THR A 708 -3.97 8.73 -31.04
C THR A 708 -5.27 9.50 -31.29
N ASP A 709 -5.95 9.92 -30.22
CA ASP A 709 -7.15 10.78 -30.31
C ASP A 709 -6.81 12.29 -30.42
N GLY A 710 -5.53 12.65 -30.50
CA GLY A 710 -5.05 14.03 -30.65
C GLY A 710 -4.31 14.25 -31.97
N ASP A 711 -4.01 15.53 -32.28
CA ASP A 711 -3.29 15.92 -33.50
C ASP A 711 -1.86 15.34 -33.53
N ASP A 712 -1.65 14.29 -34.34
CA ASP A 712 -0.38 13.56 -34.45
C ASP A 712 0.47 13.96 -35.68
N ASP A 713 1.79 13.83 -35.58
CA ASP A 713 2.73 14.00 -36.70
C ASP A 713 3.76 12.86 -36.69
N PHE A 714 3.53 11.81 -37.48
CA PHE A 714 4.33 10.59 -37.44
C PHE A 714 4.67 10.02 -38.82
N ILE A 715 5.68 9.14 -38.84
CA ILE A 715 6.16 8.44 -40.04
C ILE A 715 5.91 6.95 -39.83
N VAL A 716 5.29 6.31 -40.82
CA VAL A 716 4.98 4.89 -40.85
C VAL A 716 6.23 4.07 -41.21
N GLY A 717 6.30 2.81 -40.79
CA GLY A 717 7.44 1.92 -41.08
C GLY A 717 7.24 1.10 -42.37
N ASP A 718 8.33 0.53 -42.89
CA ASP A 718 8.41 -0.09 -44.23
C ASP A 718 7.56 -1.38 -44.47
N GLU A 719 6.80 -1.88 -43.48
CA GLU A 719 6.05 -3.16 -43.58
C GLU A 719 4.70 -3.14 -42.82
N THR A 720 3.88 -2.09 -42.98
CA THR A 720 2.62 -1.95 -42.23
C THR A 720 1.38 -2.33 -43.06
N PRO A 721 0.59 -3.36 -42.66
CA PRO A 721 -0.53 -3.83 -43.48
C PRO A 721 -1.77 -2.91 -43.46
N ALA A 722 -1.90 -2.04 -42.47
CA ALA A 722 -2.96 -1.04 -42.35
C ALA A 722 -2.57 0.07 -41.36
N ILE A 723 -2.95 1.31 -41.66
CA ILE A 723 -2.67 2.53 -40.90
C ILE A 723 -4.01 3.21 -40.62
N TYR A 724 -4.52 3.12 -39.41
CA TYR A 724 -5.69 3.89 -38.97
C TYR A 724 -5.24 5.30 -38.62
N CYS A 725 -5.83 6.30 -39.28
CA CYS A 725 -5.36 7.68 -39.14
C CYS A 725 -5.44 8.19 -37.70
N GLY A 726 -6.49 7.82 -36.97
CA GLY A 726 -6.74 8.29 -35.60
C GLY A 726 -7.83 9.38 -35.61
N LYS A 727 -8.13 9.96 -34.44
CA LYS A 727 -8.91 11.21 -34.39
C LYS A 727 -7.95 12.36 -34.20
N GLY A 728 -8.21 13.48 -34.86
CA GLY A 728 -7.37 14.66 -34.68
C GLY A 728 -7.25 15.42 -35.98
N ASN A 729 -6.13 16.09 -36.19
CA ASN A 729 -5.76 16.61 -37.50
C ASN A 729 -4.35 16.12 -37.79
N ASP A 730 -4.28 14.92 -38.34
CA ASP A 730 -3.05 14.14 -38.31
C ASP A 730 -2.18 14.37 -39.54
N LYS A 731 -0.87 14.26 -39.36
CA LYS A 731 0.13 14.30 -40.44
C LYS A 731 0.85 12.98 -40.51
N ILE A 732 0.45 12.18 -41.48
CA ILE A 732 0.93 10.81 -41.65
C ILE A 732 1.87 10.78 -42.83
N ARG A 733 3.07 10.23 -42.63
CA ARG A 733 4.06 10.05 -43.70
C ARG A 733 4.38 8.57 -43.92
N GLY A 734 4.01 8.02 -45.07
CA GLY A 734 4.43 6.69 -45.53
C GLY A 734 5.91 6.63 -45.91
N LYS A 735 6.40 5.42 -46.20
CA LYS A 735 7.78 5.16 -46.61
C LYS A 735 7.83 4.37 -47.91
N GLU A 736 8.75 3.42 -48.06
CA GLU A 736 8.76 2.51 -49.19
C GLU A 736 7.69 1.43 -48.95
N PHE A 737 7.24 0.75 -50.01
CA PHE A 737 6.20 -0.33 -50.03
C PHE A 737 4.75 0.15 -50.11
N ASP A 738 3.81 -0.79 -50.31
CA ASP A 738 2.38 -0.51 -50.51
C ASP A 738 1.70 -0.31 -49.15
N ASP A 739 1.26 0.91 -48.87
CA ASP A 739 0.61 1.30 -47.61
C ASP A 739 -0.93 1.40 -47.75
N VAL A 740 -1.66 1.12 -46.66
CA VAL A 740 -3.13 1.24 -46.61
C VAL A 740 -3.56 2.18 -45.48
N TYR A 741 -3.96 3.40 -45.82
CA TYR A 741 -4.47 4.43 -44.90
C TYR A 741 -5.98 4.30 -44.72
N ILE A 742 -6.43 3.94 -43.53
CA ILE A 742 -7.84 3.80 -43.18
C ILE A 742 -8.33 5.10 -42.55
N TYR A 743 -9.25 5.77 -43.25
CA TYR A 743 -9.84 7.04 -42.84
C TYR A 743 -11.34 6.89 -42.54
N ASN A 744 -11.77 7.18 -41.33
CA ASN A 744 -13.14 7.06 -40.82
C ASN A 744 -13.80 8.44 -40.61
N LEU A 745 -15.11 8.43 -40.32
CA LEU A 745 -15.84 9.63 -39.94
C LEU A 745 -15.48 10.03 -38.50
N GLY A 746 -15.13 11.30 -38.29
CA GLY A 746 -14.66 11.80 -37.00
C GLY A 746 -13.13 11.82 -36.85
N ASP A 747 -12.40 11.38 -37.87
CA ASP A 747 -10.93 11.38 -37.89
C ASP A 747 -10.38 12.82 -38.04
N GLY A 748 -11.18 13.77 -38.55
CA GLY A 748 -10.83 15.20 -38.61
C GLY A 748 -10.07 15.60 -39.87
N HIS A 749 -9.11 16.54 -39.79
CA HIS A 749 -8.43 17.10 -40.97
C HIS A 749 -7.03 16.50 -41.21
N ASP A 750 -6.98 15.32 -41.79
CA ASP A 750 -5.72 14.58 -41.97
C ASP A 750 -4.98 14.95 -43.24
N ILE A 751 -3.66 14.79 -43.18
CA ILE A 751 -2.73 14.95 -44.28
C ILE A 751 -1.93 13.65 -44.40
N VAL A 752 -2.17 12.92 -45.49
CA VAL A 752 -1.42 11.71 -45.85
C VAL A 752 -0.40 12.07 -46.93
N ARG A 753 0.87 11.77 -46.67
CA ARG A 753 1.97 11.94 -47.62
C ARG A 753 2.75 10.64 -47.76
N ASP A 754 2.87 10.14 -48.97
CA ASP A 754 3.55 8.87 -49.20
C ASP A 754 4.53 8.99 -50.36
N TYR A 755 5.73 9.46 -50.03
CA TYR A 755 6.73 9.83 -51.02
C TYR A 755 7.78 8.72 -51.15
N THR A 756 7.66 7.89 -52.19
CA THR A 756 8.66 6.87 -52.52
C THR A 756 9.86 7.45 -53.31
N ILE A 757 11.09 7.11 -52.89
CA ILE A 757 12.35 7.57 -53.52
C ILE A 757 12.91 6.53 -54.51
N TRP A 758 12.69 5.23 -54.29
CA TRP A 758 13.36 4.13 -55.01
C TRP A 758 12.42 2.98 -55.45
N GLY A 759 11.28 3.28 -56.07
CA GLY A 759 10.36 2.24 -56.54
C GLY A 759 9.03 2.79 -57.00
N ARG A 760 8.10 1.90 -57.38
CA ARG A 760 6.67 2.20 -57.39
C ARG A 760 6.08 1.47 -56.18
N SER A 761 5.58 2.22 -55.21
CA SER A 761 4.58 1.74 -54.24
C SER A 761 3.19 1.79 -54.90
N TYR A 762 2.23 1.09 -54.31
CA TYR A 762 0.83 1.11 -54.69
C TYR A 762 -0.02 1.35 -53.44
N ASP A 763 -0.22 2.62 -53.14
CA ASP A 763 -0.73 3.09 -51.87
C ASP A 763 -2.25 3.31 -51.95
N GLU A 764 -2.94 2.96 -50.86
CA GLU A 764 -4.39 2.94 -50.79
C GLU A 764 -4.90 3.86 -49.66
N VAL A 765 -5.80 4.79 -49.97
CA VAL A 765 -6.70 5.37 -48.96
C VAL A 765 -8.01 4.60 -48.95
N ARG A 766 -8.29 3.93 -47.84
CA ARG A 766 -9.50 3.14 -47.63
C ARG A 766 -10.47 3.89 -46.73
N PHE A 767 -11.60 4.27 -47.29
CA PHE A 767 -12.64 4.99 -46.57
C PHE A 767 -13.52 4.05 -45.76
N GLY A 768 -13.72 4.39 -44.48
CA GLY A 768 -14.51 3.67 -43.51
C GLY A 768 -16.02 3.71 -43.75
N LYS A 769 -16.76 3.00 -42.89
CA LYS A 769 -18.22 2.85 -43.00
C LYS A 769 -18.93 4.20 -42.90
N GLY A 770 -19.78 4.49 -43.88
CA GLY A 770 -20.56 5.73 -43.94
C GLY A 770 -19.98 6.78 -44.90
N ILE A 771 -18.80 6.53 -45.46
CA ILE A 771 -18.18 7.34 -46.50
C ILE A 771 -18.33 6.62 -47.84
N THR A 772 -18.89 7.30 -48.84
CA THR A 772 -19.09 6.75 -50.19
C THR A 772 -18.44 7.66 -51.23
N SER A 773 -18.08 7.13 -52.40
CA SER A 773 -17.40 7.90 -53.46
C SER A 773 -18.17 9.14 -53.94
N ASP A 774 -19.50 9.12 -53.79
CA ASP A 774 -20.39 10.23 -54.19
C ASP A 774 -20.46 11.33 -53.13
N MET A 775 -20.02 11.05 -51.90
CA MET A 775 -19.95 12.04 -50.83
C MET A 775 -18.72 12.93 -50.94
N LEU A 776 -17.62 12.46 -51.54
CA LEU A 776 -16.37 13.22 -51.57
C LEU A 776 -16.48 14.52 -52.37
N CYS A 777 -16.14 15.64 -51.75
CA CYS A 777 -15.94 16.93 -52.40
C CYS A 777 -14.44 17.20 -52.53
N VAL A 778 -13.91 17.09 -53.75
CA VAL A 778 -12.46 17.19 -54.00
C VAL A 778 -12.08 18.59 -54.46
N LYS A 779 -11.22 19.26 -53.69
CA LYS A 779 -10.58 20.53 -54.09
C LYS A 779 -9.11 20.26 -54.38
N VAL A 780 -8.65 20.64 -55.56
CA VAL A 780 -7.22 20.59 -55.90
C VAL A 780 -6.62 21.99 -55.76
N ASP A 781 -5.54 22.11 -55.00
CA ASP A 781 -4.78 23.35 -54.78
C ASP A 781 -3.29 23.09 -55.04
N GLY A 782 -2.82 23.48 -56.22
CA GLY A 782 -1.49 23.12 -56.68
C GLY A 782 -1.34 21.60 -56.88
N ASN A 783 -0.50 20.96 -56.04
CA ASN A 783 -0.29 19.51 -56.04
C ASN A 783 -1.08 18.79 -54.92
N GLU A 784 -1.81 19.51 -54.07
CA GLU A 784 -2.59 18.90 -53.00
C GLU A 784 -4.04 18.68 -53.45
N ALA A 785 -4.61 17.53 -53.12
CA ALA A 785 -6.03 17.25 -53.26
C ALA A 785 -6.65 17.07 -51.87
N VAL A 786 -7.57 17.97 -51.52
CA VAL A 786 -8.34 17.93 -50.28
C VAL A 786 -9.68 17.29 -50.58
N MET A 787 -9.94 16.13 -49.98
CA MET A 787 -11.20 15.40 -50.07
C MET A 787 -12.03 15.67 -48.82
N SER A 788 -12.99 16.58 -48.89
CA SER A 788 -13.88 16.91 -47.77
C SER A 788 -15.17 16.11 -47.81
N ILE A 789 -15.73 15.78 -46.64
CA ILE A 789 -17.02 15.09 -46.51
C ILE A 789 -18.11 16.11 -46.14
N PRO A 790 -19.11 16.38 -47.01
CA PRO A 790 -20.12 17.39 -46.75
C PRO A 790 -20.98 17.11 -45.52
N ASN A 791 -21.23 18.17 -44.74
CA ASN A 791 -21.97 18.13 -43.47
C ASN A 791 -21.21 17.44 -42.32
N THR A 792 -19.91 17.21 -42.46
CA THR A 792 -19.00 16.92 -41.35
C THR A 792 -17.82 17.91 -41.38
N GLU A 793 -16.96 17.87 -40.35
CA GLU A 793 -15.70 18.62 -40.34
C GLU A 793 -14.54 17.81 -40.96
N ASP A 794 -14.81 16.57 -41.40
CA ASP A 794 -13.79 15.63 -41.86
C ASP A 794 -13.24 15.98 -43.26
N SER A 795 -11.91 15.95 -43.40
CA SER A 795 -11.25 15.93 -44.70
C SER A 795 -9.92 15.19 -44.68
N VAL A 796 -9.59 14.49 -45.75
CA VAL A 796 -8.23 13.94 -45.97
C VAL A 796 -7.56 14.67 -47.12
N THR A 797 -6.33 15.11 -46.90
CA THR A 797 -5.47 15.80 -47.86
C THR A 797 -4.37 14.86 -48.32
N ILE A 798 -4.21 14.73 -49.64
CA ILE A 798 -3.15 13.94 -50.27
C ILE A 798 -2.32 14.82 -51.21
N ILE A 799 -1.13 14.36 -51.58
CA ILE A 799 -0.34 14.96 -52.65
C ILE A 799 -0.48 14.13 -53.93
N LYS A 800 -0.54 14.83 -55.06
CA LYS A 800 -0.57 14.25 -56.39
C LYS A 800 0.68 13.37 -56.64
N GLY A 801 0.44 12.12 -57.02
CA GLY A 801 1.44 11.12 -57.35
C GLY A 801 1.97 10.33 -56.15
N GLU A 802 1.35 10.48 -54.97
CA GLU A 802 1.72 9.77 -53.74
C GLU A 802 0.68 8.72 -53.32
N ILE A 803 -0.55 8.69 -53.88
CA ILE A 803 -1.56 7.67 -53.57
C ILE A 803 -2.23 7.20 -54.86
N GLU A 804 -2.21 5.89 -55.11
CA GLU A 804 -2.71 5.30 -56.37
C GLU A 804 -4.16 4.85 -56.31
N LEU A 805 -4.66 4.43 -55.14
CA LEU A 805 -5.95 3.78 -55.00
C LEU A 805 -6.82 4.37 -53.87
N PHE A 806 -8.11 4.49 -54.14
CA PHE A 806 -9.11 4.91 -53.16
C PHE A 806 -10.23 3.88 -53.12
N THR A 807 -10.36 3.15 -52.00
CA THR A 807 -11.37 2.09 -51.86
C THR A 807 -12.46 2.51 -50.87
N PHE A 808 -13.71 2.16 -51.19
CA PHE A 808 -14.87 2.40 -50.34
C PHE A 808 -15.50 1.09 -49.86
N VAL A 809 -16.25 1.15 -48.75
CA VAL A 809 -16.87 -0.03 -48.11
C VAL A 809 -17.85 -0.79 -49.03
N ASP A 810 -18.45 -0.12 -50.02
CA ASP A 810 -19.33 -0.77 -51.01
C ASP A 810 -18.57 -1.52 -52.13
N GLY A 811 -17.24 -1.51 -52.08
CA GLY A 811 -16.36 -2.13 -53.06
C GLY A 811 -16.00 -1.21 -54.24
N THR A 812 -16.50 0.03 -54.27
CA THR A 812 -16.06 1.03 -55.24
C THR A 812 -14.57 1.30 -55.08
N LYS A 813 -13.86 1.39 -56.21
CA LYS A 813 -12.44 1.72 -56.28
C LYS A 813 -12.25 2.83 -57.28
N LEU A 814 -11.57 3.89 -56.88
CA LEU A 814 -11.19 5.00 -57.74
C LEU A 814 -9.67 5.06 -57.81
N ASP A 815 -9.12 5.29 -58.99
CA ASP A 815 -7.70 5.64 -59.11
C ASP A 815 -7.48 7.15 -58.88
N GLU A 816 -6.22 7.54 -58.76
CA GLU A 816 -5.83 8.94 -58.63
C GLU A 816 -6.47 9.82 -59.73
N SER A 817 -6.45 9.39 -60.99
CA SER A 817 -6.98 10.18 -62.09
C SER A 817 -8.49 10.41 -61.97
N GLU A 818 -9.23 9.44 -61.44
CA GLU A 818 -10.67 9.52 -61.18
C GLU A 818 -10.98 10.42 -59.98
N ILE A 819 -10.16 10.41 -58.92
CA ILE A 819 -10.27 11.36 -57.80
C ILE A 819 -10.00 12.79 -58.26
N PHE A 820 -8.96 13.01 -59.05
CA PHE A 820 -8.65 14.35 -59.59
C PHE A 820 -9.66 14.78 -60.65
N ALA A 821 -10.26 13.86 -61.41
CA ALA A 821 -11.35 14.16 -62.34
C ALA A 821 -12.60 14.66 -61.61
N LYS A 822 -12.89 14.17 -60.39
CA LYS A 822 -13.96 14.72 -59.54
C LYS A 822 -13.75 16.20 -59.20
N ALA A 823 -12.51 16.70 -59.20
CA ALA A 823 -12.24 18.14 -59.06
C ALA A 823 -12.48 18.93 -60.37
N ALA A 824 -12.40 18.27 -61.54
CA ALA A 824 -12.63 18.86 -62.86
C ALA A 824 -14.11 18.85 -63.29
N ASP A 825 -14.92 17.95 -62.72
CA ASP A 825 -16.36 17.80 -62.99
C ASP A 825 -17.24 18.89 -62.35
N HIS A 826 -16.65 20.05 -62.05
CA HIS A 826 -17.41 21.19 -61.61
C HIS A 826 -17.66 22.21 -62.73
N HIS A 827 -18.79 22.10 -63.43
CA HIS A 827 -19.23 23.14 -64.36
C HIS A 827 -19.88 24.31 -63.61
N TYR A 828 -19.05 25.21 -63.10
CA TYR A 828 -19.52 26.39 -62.39
C TYR A 828 -20.24 27.37 -63.33
N SER A 829 -21.38 27.90 -62.87
CA SER A 829 -22.24 28.84 -63.59
C SER A 829 -21.47 30.05 -64.17
N GLU A 830 -21.55 30.31 -65.48
CA GLU A 830 -20.87 31.47 -66.10
C GLU A 830 -21.30 32.84 -65.54
N THR A 831 -22.52 32.89 -64.98
CA THR A 831 -23.04 34.07 -64.28
C THR A 831 -23.21 33.72 -62.80
N PRO A 832 -22.39 34.30 -61.90
CA PRO A 832 -22.52 34.04 -60.47
C PRO A 832 -23.78 34.67 -59.89
N GLU A 833 -24.33 34.04 -58.87
CA GLU A 833 -25.36 34.64 -58.03
C GLU A 833 -24.70 35.65 -57.07
N CYS A 834 -25.12 36.92 -57.09
CA CYS A 834 -24.65 37.89 -56.11
C CYS A 834 -25.50 37.80 -54.84
N VAL A 835 -24.91 37.26 -53.77
CA VAL A 835 -25.55 37.12 -52.47
C VAL A 835 -25.21 38.34 -51.61
N TRP A 836 -26.25 39.09 -51.23
CA TRP A 836 -26.15 40.24 -50.35
C TRP A 836 -26.39 39.84 -48.90
N THR A 837 -25.52 40.26 -48.00
CA THR A 837 -25.67 40.08 -46.55
C THR A 837 -25.90 41.44 -45.90
N ASN A 838 -26.90 41.54 -45.03
CA ASN A 838 -27.17 42.73 -44.23
C ASN A 838 -26.96 42.39 -42.75
N ASN A 839 -25.89 42.93 -42.17
CA ASN A 839 -25.65 42.86 -40.73
C ASN A 839 -25.90 44.24 -40.13
N GLU A 840 -27.06 44.40 -39.50
CA GLU A 840 -27.45 45.62 -38.75
C GLU A 840 -27.32 46.94 -39.52
N GLY A 841 -27.50 46.91 -40.86
CA GLY A 841 -27.42 48.08 -41.72
C GLY A 841 -26.12 48.19 -42.54
N ASN A 842 -25.13 47.33 -42.29
CA ASN A 842 -23.95 47.17 -43.14
C ASN A 842 -24.20 46.08 -44.19
N TYR A 843 -24.20 46.50 -45.46
CA TYR A 843 -24.40 45.60 -46.60
C TYR A 843 -23.06 45.17 -47.16
N SER A 844 -22.85 43.85 -47.24
CA SER A 844 -21.76 43.23 -47.98
C SER A 844 -22.31 42.32 -49.06
N ALA A 845 -21.49 41.99 -50.05
CA ALA A 845 -21.89 41.11 -51.14
C ALA A 845 -20.77 40.13 -51.48
N LYS A 846 -21.17 38.95 -51.98
CA LYS A 846 -20.26 37.98 -52.58
C LYS A 846 -20.87 37.40 -53.84
N PHE A 847 -20.05 37.13 -54.85
CA PHE A 847 -20.46 36.42 -56.06
C PHE A 847 -20.24 34.92 -55.86
N VAL A 848 -21.30 34.13 -55.97
CA VAL A 848 -21.32 32.69 -55.76
C VAL A 848 -21.52 32.00 -57.09
N PHE A 849 -20.53 31.18 -57.45
CA PHE A 849 -20.57 30.31 -58.61
C PHE A 849 -21.03 28.94 -58.16
N VAL A 850 -22.06 28.39 -58.81
CA VAL A 850 -22.63 27.10 -58.45
C VAL A 850 -22.29 26.10 -59.55
N CYS A 851 -21.69 24.98 -59.18
CA CYS A 851 -21.47 23.87 -60.07
C CYS A 851 -22.83 23.29 -60.50
N SER A 852 -23.08 23.21 -61.80
CA SER A 852 -24.34 22.66 -62.33
C SER A 852 -24.48 21.15 -62.12
N ASP A 853 -23.38 20.44 -61.90
CA ASP A 853 -23.39 18.96 -61.85
C ASP A 853 -23.57 18.44 -60.43
N CYS A 854 -22.95 19.08 -59.44
CA CYS A 854 -22.99 18.62 -58.04
C CYS A 854 -23.51 19.68 -57.05
N GLY A 855 -23.82 20.90 -57.51
CA GLY A 855 -24.36 21.97 -56.65
C GLY A 855 -23.34 22.61 -55.70
N ALA A 856 -22.07 22.20 -55.76
CA ALA A 856 -20.97 22.81 -55.01
C ALA A 856 -20.87 24.32 -55.32
N LYS A 857 -20.48 25.12 -54.31
CA LYS A 857 -20.50 26.59 -54.39
C LYS A 857 -19.12 27.15 -54.10
N VAL A 858 -18.59 27.96 -55.02
CA VAL A 858 -17.37 28.77 -54.81
C VAL A 858 -17.77 30.23 -54.74
N SER A 859 -17.27 30.97 -53.74
CA SER A 859 -17.67 32.36 -53.54
C SER A 859 -16.51 33.33 -53.42
N TYR A 860 -16.63 34.48 -54.09
CA TYR A 860 -15.66 35.57 -54.08
C TYR A 860 -16.29 36.82 -53.45
N ALA A 861 -15.63 37.42 -52.48
CA ALA A 861 -16.09 38.66 -51.86
C ALA A 861 -16.12 39.80 -52.89
N ALA A 862 -17.11 40.68 -52.78
CA ALA A 862 -17.26 41.86 -53.63
C ALA A 862 -17.09 43.15 -52.81
N GLU A 863 -16.49 44.16 -53.44
CA GLU A 863 -16.45 45.51 -52.88
C GLU A 863 -17.83 46.16 -53.06
N VAL A 864 -18.38 46.74 -51.98
CA VAL A 864 -19.74 47.30 -51.95
C VAL A 864 -19.72 48.81 -51.66
N GLU A 865 -20.38 49.58 -52.52
CA GLU A 865 -20.58 51.02 -52.38
C GLU A 865 -22.08 51.35 -52.24
N CYS A 866 -22.44 52.43 -51.53
CA CYS A 866 -23.84 52.81 -51.27
C CYS A 866 -24.12 54.29 -51.63
N GLU A 867 -25.24 54.53 -52.29
CA GLU A 867 -25.77 55.87 -52.59
C GLU A 867 -27.23 55.99 -52.09
N GLU A 868 -27.58 57.09 -51.43
CA GLU A 868 -28.94 57.35 -50.91
C GLU A 868 -29.61 58.49 -51.71
N GLY A 869 -30.80 58.23 -52.25
CA GLY A 869 -31.59 59.21 -52.98
C GLY A 869 -32.50 60.05 -52.08
N ASP A 870 -32.90 61.22 -52.57
CA ASP A 870 -33.74 62.19 -51.84
C ASP A 870 -35.14 61.66 -51.45
N ASP A 871 -35.56 60.51 -52.00
CA ASP A 871 -36.81 59.80 -51.70
C ASP A 871 -36.67 58.75 -50.58
N GLY A 872 -35.50 58.66 -49.95
CA GLY A 872 -35.20 57.71 -48.87
C GLY A 872 -34.91 56.30 -49.38
N VAL A 873 -34.67 56.11 -50.68
CA VAL A 873 -34.25 54.84 -51.27
C VAL A 873 -32.73 54.73 -51.26
N LYS A 874 -32.20 53.64 -50.70
CA LYS A 874 -30.75 53.33 -50.72
C LYS A 874 -30.42 52.34 -51.82
N VAL A 875 -29.38 52.63 -52.60
CA VAL A 875 -28.88 51.79 -53.70
C VAL A 875 -27.45 51.35 -53.39
N TYR A 876 -27.23 50.04 -53.28
CA TYR A 876 -25.93 49.41 -53.02
C TYR A 876 -25.43 48.75 -54.29
N THR A 877 -24.16 48.96 -54.65
CA THR A 877 -23.52 48.39 -55.84
C THR A 877 -22.31 47.54 -55.43
N ALA A 878 -22.29 46.27 -55.85
CA ALA A 878 -21.23 45.30 -55.57
C ALA A 878 -20.39 45.03 -56.83
N LYS A 879 -19.06 45.01 -56.72
CA LYS A 879 -18.12 44.71 -57.82
C LYS A 879 -17.03 43.72 -57.42
N ALA A 880 -16.69 42.79 -58.32
CA ALA A 880 -15.54 41.89 -58.18
C ALA A 880 -15.01 41.45 -59.55
N THR A 881 -13.69 41.29 -59.69
CA THR A 881 -13.05 40.72 -60.87
C THR A 881 -12.65 39.27 -60.59
N VAL A 882 -13.27 38.31 -61.28
CA VAL A 882 -13.03 36.88 -61.10
C VAL A 882 -12.55 36.33 -62.44
N ALA A 883 -11.40 35.64 -62.44
CA ALA A 883 -10.76 35.08 -63.65
C ALA A 883 -10.64 36.09 -64.82
N GLY A 884 -10.34 37.36 -64.51
CA GLY A 884 -10.14 38.43 -65.51
C GLY A 884 -11.42 39.06 -66.07
N LYS A 885 -12.61 38.66 -65.60
CA LYS A 885 -13.90 39.23 -65.99
C LYS A 885 -14.52 39.99 -64.81
N GLU A 886 -15.01 41.20 -65.05
CA GLU A 886 -15.66 42.02 -64.02
C GLU A 886 -17.15 41.64 -63.88
N HIS A 887 -17.58 41.46 -62.64
CA HIS A 887 -18.96 41.17 -62.27
C HIS A 887 -19.50 42.30 -61.39
N THR A 888 -20.70 42.80 -61.71
CA THR A 888 -21.36 43.90 -61.00
C THR A 888 -22.82 43.53 -60.68
N ALA A 889 -23.29 43.86 -59.48
CA ALA A 889 -24.69 43.68 -59.06
C ALA A 889 -25.18 44.86 -58.22
N VAL A 890 -26.50 45.12 -58.21
CA VAL A 890 -27.12 46.26 -57.51
C VAL A 890 -28.30 45.82 -56.64
N TYR A 891 -28.39 46.35 -55.42
CA TYR A 891 -29.49 46.14 -54.47
C TYR A 891 -30.15 47.47 -54.08
N LYS A 892 -31.49 47.59 -54.21
CA LYS A 892 -32.25 48.81 -53.87
C LYS A 892 -33.20 48.57 -52.70
N LYS A 893 -33.20 49.43 -51.68
CA LYS A 893 -34.08 49.35 -50.51
C LYS A 893 -35.08 50.52 -50.44
N THR A 894 -36.39 50.20 -50.36
CA THR A 894 -37.51 51.15 -50.25
C THR A 894 -38.24 50.96 -48.89
N PRO A 895 -38.71 52.02 -48.19
CA PRO A 895 -39.38 51.88 -46.88
C PRO A 895 -40.80 51.28 -46.95
N VAL A 896 -41.18 50.44 -45.97
CA VAL A 896 -42.43 49.62 -45.97
C VAL A 896 -43.38 49.96 -44.78
N SER A 897 -44.71 49.85 -44.98
CA SER A 897 -45.80 50.15 -44.02
C SER A 897 -46.38 48.89 -43.35
N TYR A 898 -46.60 48.89 -42.01
CA TYR A 898 -46.95 47.71 -41.18
C TYR A 898 -48.45 47.52 -40.87
N LYS A 899 -48.89 46.24 -40.73
CA LYS A 899 -50.20 45.82 -40.19
C LYS A 899 -50.06 44.54 -39.32
N ALA A 900 -50.72 44.50 -38.16
CA ALA A 900 -50.60 43.39 -37.20
C ALA A 900 -51.21 42.05 -37.67
N PRO A 901 -50.59 40.89 -37.34
CA PRO A 901 -51.04 39.57 -37.79
C PRO A 901 -52.32 39.11 -37.06
N LYS A 902 -53.18 38.35 -37.76
CA LYS A 902 -54.41 37.79 -37.18
C LYS A 902 -54.19 36.36 -36.70
N ILE A 903 -54.59 36.05 -35.46
CA ILE A 903 -54.32 34.76 -34.79
C ILE A 903 -55.55 33.84 -34.82
N SER A 904 -55.31 32.53 -34.96
CA SER A 904 -56.25 31.40 -34.85
C SER A 904 -55.61 30.26 -34.02
N TYR A 905 -56.40 29.32 -33.48
CA TYR A 905 -55.85 28.24 -32.64
C TYR A 905 -56.64 26.92 -32.69
N GLU A 906 -55.95 25.84 -32.33
CA GLU A 906 -56.46 24.47 -32.19
C GLU A 906 -56.12 23.92 -30.79
N ALA A 907 -57.11 23.41 -30.06
CA ALA A 907 -56.96 22.99 -28.66
C ALA A 907 -56.52 21.52 -28.54
N GLY A 908 -55.56 21.25 -27.65
CA GLY A 908 -55.15 19.92 -27.18
C GLY A 908 -55.35 19.78 -25.66
N ALA A 909 -55.18 18.56 -25.12
CA ALA A 909 -55.46 18.27 -23.69
C ALA A 909 -54.56 19.05 -22.72
N ASN A 910 -53.29 19.24 -23.07
CA ASN A 910 -52.31 20.00 -22.27
C ASN A 910 -51.52 20.99 -23.14
N SER A 911 -52.08 21.34 -24.30
CA SER A 911 -51.42 22.20 -25.26
C SER A 911 -52.42 22.94 -26.14
N VAL A 912 -51.98 24.00 -26.80
CA VAL A 912 -52.73 24.72 -27.83
C VAL A 912 -51.79 25.04 -28.98
N LYS A 913 -52.18 24.68 -30.21
CA LYS A 913 -51.48 25.10 -31.41
C LYS A 913 -52.04 26.44 -31.89
N LEU A 914 -51.23 27.49 -31.89
CA LEU A 914 -51.52 28.79 -32.48
C LEU A 914 -51.10 28.82 -33.94
N SER A 915 -51.82 29.57 -34.77
CA SER A 915 -51.44 29.87 -36.16
C SER A 915 -51.90 31.29 -36.52
N TRP A 916 -51.08 32.05 -37.25
CA TRP A 916 -51.36 33.45 -37.59
C TRP A 916 -51.06 33.79 -39.06
N THR A 917 -51.65 34.89 -39.54
CA THR A 917 -51.39 35.37 -40.91
C THR A 917 -49.96 35.86 -41.04
N LYS A 918 -49.28 35.46 -42.12
CA LYS A 918 -47.95 35.96 -42.48
C LYS A 918 -47.99 37.49 -42.70
N VAL A 919 -47.03 38.20 -42.11
CA VAL A 919 -46.68 39.58 -42.40
C VAL A 919 -45.47 39.53 -43.33
N ASP A 920 -45.62 40.00 -44.57
CA ASP A 920 -44.62 39.78 -45.62
C ASP A 920 -43.26 40.44 -45.33
N ALA A 921 -43.24 41.52 -44.52
CA ALA A 921 -42.03 42.23 -44.12
C ALA A 921 -41.43 41.75 -42.79
N ALA A 922 -41.98 40.71 -42.16
CA ALA A 922 -41.51 40.23 -40.86
C ALA A 922 -40.31 39.27 -40.98
N ASP A 923 -39.22 39.60 -40.30
CA ASP A 923 -38.03 38.74 -40.16
C ASP A 923 -38.32 37.51 -39.28
N MET A 924 -39.17 37.71 -38.28
CA MET A 924 -39.62 36.69 -37.32
C MET A 924 -40.80 37.21 -36.49
N TYR A 925 -41.44 36.32 -35.74
CA TYR A 925 -42.57 36.61 -34.87
C TYR A 925 -42.23 36.30 -33.41
N GLY A 926 -42.78 37.07 -32.49
CA GLY A 926 -42.69 36.86 -31.05
C GLY A 926 -44.06 36.49 -30.51
N VAL A 927 -44.17 35.33 -29.89
CA VAL A 927 -45.40 34.85 -29.22
C VAL A 927 -45.37 35.33 -27.78
N TYR A 928 -46.37 36.12 -27.39
CA TYR A 928 -46.49 36.69 -26.05
C TYR A 928 -47.65 36.06 -25.29
N GLY A 929 -47.45 35.79 -24.01
CA GLY A 929 -48.45 35.30 -23.07
C GLY A 929 -48.74 36.35 -22.00
N TYR A 930 -50.00 36.43 -21.56
CA TYR A 930 -50.41 37.35 -20.51
C TYR A 930 -50.38 36.63 -19.15
N VAL A 931 -49.32 36.86 -18.38
CA VAL A 931 -49.04 36.19 -17.10
C VAL A 931 -48.97 37.24 -16.00
N SER A 932 -49.71 37.03 -14.91
CA SER A 932 -49.72 37.92 -13.73
C SER A 932 -49.95 39.41 -14.05
N GLY A 933 -50.79 39.71 -15.04
CA GLY A 933 -51.16 41.08 -15.41
C GLY A 933 -50.21 41.79 -16.39
N LYS A 934 -49.17 41.11 -16.92
CA LYS A 934 -48.23 41.69 -17.90
C LYS A 934 -48.03 40.77 -19.10
N TRP A 935 -47.74 41.36 -20.25
CA TRP A 935 -47.33 40.63 -21.45
C TRP A 935 -45.87 40.22 -21.35
N GLN A 936 -45.60 38.92 -21.51
CA GLN A 936 -44.26 38.35 -21.49
C GLN A 936 -44.01 37.59 -22.79
N LEU A 937 -42.79 37.73 -23.35
CA LEU A 937 -42.38 36.97 -24.53
C LEU A 937 -42.18 35.51 -24.09
N ILE A 938 -42.90 34.61 -24.74
CA ILE A 938 -42.87 33.17 -24.45
C ILE A 938 -41.92 32.47 -25.42
N SER A 939 -41.93 32.86 -26.68
CA SER A 939 -41.05 32.28 -27.69
C SER A 939 -40.95 33.17 -28.93
N GLU A 940 -39.89 33.01 -29.70
CA GLU A 940 -39.71 33.62 -31.03
C GLU A 940 -39.75 32.52 -32.09
N SER A 941 -40.39 32.79 -33.22
CA SER A 941 -40.52 31.82 -34.31
C SER A 941 -40.46 32.52 -35.67
N LYS A 942 -39.78 31.90 -36.63
CA LYS A 942 -39.82 32.32 -38.04
C LYS A 942 -41.04 31.75 -38.77
N ASP A 943 -41.72 30.77 -38.18
CA ASP A 943 -42.92 30.17 -38.72
C ASP A 943 -44.17 31.00 -38.40
N THR A 944 -45.27 30.66 -39.04
CA THR A 944 -46.59 31.28 -38.83
C THR A 944 -47.48 30.47 -37.87
N SER A 945 -46.88 29.55 -37.12
CA SER A 945 -47.58 28.73 -36.12
C SER A 945 -46.66 28.37 -34.97
N PHE A 946 -47.23 28.10 -33.79
CA PHE A 946 -46.48 27.70 -32.60
C PHE A 946 -47.36 26.89 -31.65
N VAL A 947 -46.83 25.84 -31.04
CA VAL A 947 -47.57 25.02 -30.06
C VAL A 947 -47.16 25.42 -28.64
N LEU A 948 -48.11 25.97 -27.89
CA LEU A 948 -47.99 26.19 -26.46
C LEU A 948 -48.24 24.86 -25.74
N ASN A 949 -47.23 24.32 -25.08
CA ASN A 949 -47.29 23.03 -24.38
C ASN A 949 -47.31 23.22 -22.85
N SER A 950 -47.49 22.11 -22.12
CA SER A 950 -47.49 22.08 -20.64
C SER A 950 -48.56 22.95 -19.99
N LEU A 951 -49.67 23.17 -20.68
CA LEU A 951 -50.83 23.90 -20.18
C LEU A 951 -51.71 22.98 -19.32
N LYS A 952 -52.41 23.56 -18.35
CA LYS A 952 -53.38 22.83 -17.53
C LYS A 952 -54.63 22.55 -18.37
N ALA A 953 -55.10 21.30 -18.37
CA ALA A 953 -56.31 20.89 -19.07
C ALA A 953 -57.54 21.69 -18.59
N GLY A 954 -58.47 21.98 -19.50
CA GLY A 954 -59.69 22.74 -19.24
C GLY A 954 -59.50 24.23 -18.91
N THR A 955 -58.28 24.78 -19.03
CA THR A 955 -57.92 26.14 -18.56
C THR A 955 -57.75 27.13 -19.73
N GLU A 956 -58.17 28.39 -19.54
CA GLU A 956 -58.05 29.47 -20.53
C GLU A 956 -56.78 30.32 -20.34
N TYR A 957 -56.16 30.73 -21.45
CA TYR A 957 -54.93 31.53 -21.49
C TYR A 957 -55.04 32.64 -22.54
N LYS A 958 -54.48 33.84 -22.27
CA LYS A 958 -54.50 34.97 -23.21
C LYS A 958 -53.13 35.17 -23.86
N VAL A 959 -53.10 35.26 -25.18
CA VAL A 959 -51.87 35.25 -26.00
C VAL A 959 -51.94 36.25 -27.16
N ALA A 960 -50.81 36.79 -27.59
CA ALA A 960 -50.66 37.72 -28.71
C ALA A 960 -49.42 37.37 -29.54
N VAL A 961 -49.33 37.87 -30.78
CA VAL A 961 -48.18 37.64 -31.66
C VAL A 961 -47.75 38.94 -32.31
N VAL A 962 -46.47 39.28 -32.19
CA VAL A 962 -45.89 40.48 -32.77
C VAL A 962 -44.85 40.13 -33.81
N SER A 963 -44.58 41.00 -34.78
CA SER A 963 -43.51 40.78 -35.78
C SER A 963 -42.28 41.65 -35.53
N LYS A 964 -41.11 41.10 -35.81
CA LYS A 964 -39.85 41.84 -35.94
C LYS A 964 -39.68 42.25 -37.40
N ILE A 965 -39.45 43.53 -37.65
CA ILE A 965 -39.25 44.09 -38.99
C ILE A 965 -37.97 44.92 -38.95
N ASP A 966 -37.06 44.67 -39.89
CA ASP A 966 -35.74 45.31 -39.95
C ASP A 966 -35.00 45.22 -38.59
N GLY A 967 -35.03 44.03 -37.97
CA GLY A 967 -34.36 43.78 -36.70
C GLY A 967 -35.00 44.42 -35.46
N LYS A 968 -36.13 45.13 -35.58
CA LYS A 968 -36.83 45.76 -34.44
C LYS A 968 -38.21 45.15 -34.20
N TRP A 969 -38.54 44.88 -32.93
CA TRP A 969 -39.82 44.31 -32.52
C TRP A 969 -40.95 45.35 -32.54
N ASN A 970 -41.98 45.09 -33.33
CA ASN A 970 -43.21 45.88 -33.35
C ASN A 970 -44.17 45.36 -32.27
N LYS A 971 -44.01 45.83 -31.03
CA LYS A 971 -44.68 45.31 -29.81
C LYS A 971 -46.19 45.60 -29.70
N ASP A 972 -46.89 45.80 -30.82
CA ASP A 972 -48.33 45.97 -30.87
C ASP A 972 -49.05 44.65 -30.56
N THR A 973 -49.56 44.52 -29.33
CA THR A 973 -50.29 43.32 -28.83
C THR A 973 -51.81 43.43 -28.99
N SER A 974 -52.30 44.38 -29.79
CA SER A 974 -53.74 44.59 -30.03
C SER A 974 -54.45 43.39 -30.67
N ASN A 975 -53.71 42.45 -31.24
CA ASN A 975 -54.22 41.21 -31.85
C ASN A 975 -54.45 40.05 -30.88
N ALA A 976 -54.37 40.29 -29.56
CA ALA A 976 -54.49 39.26 -28.53
C ALA A 976 -55.78 38.42 -28.61
N VAL A 977 -55.65 37.10 -28.44
CA VAL A 977 -56.75 36.12 -28.38
C VAL A 977 -56.72 35.32 -27.08
N THR A 978 -57.85 34.76 -26.65
CA THR A 978 -57.96 33.85 -25.50
C THR A 978 -58.19 32.42 -26.00
N VAL A 979 -57.41 31.46 -25.49
CA VAL A 979 -57.38 30.07 -25.93
C VAL A 979 -57.63 29.11 -24.77
N LYS A 980 -58.37 28.00 -24.99
CA LYS A 980 -58.73 27.00 -23.96
C LYS A 980 -58.24 25.60 -24.35
N THR A 981 -57.68 24.85 -23.39
CA THR A 981 -57.28 23.44 -23.56
C THR A 981 -58.46 22.45 -23.43
N LEU A 982 -58.34 21.25 -24.03
CA LEU A 982 -59.35 20.18 -23.98
C LEU A 982 -59.42 19.49 -22.60
N ASP A 983 -60.59 18.93 -22.25
CA ASP A 983 -60.81 18.15 -21.03
C ASP A 983 -60.50 16.63 -21.26
N GLN A 984 -59.23 16.20 -21.04
CA GLN A 984 -58.69 14.80 -20.99
C GLN A 984 -58.88 13.83 -22.21
N ALA A 985 -58.17 12.69 -22.27
CA ALA A 985 -56.98 12.38 -23.09
C ALA A 985 -57.15 11.05 -23.90
N GLN A 986 -56.39 10.78 -24.98
CA GLN A 986 -56.40 9.50 -25.74
C GLN A 986 -54.97 8.88 -25.89
N SER A 987 -54.87 7.54 -25.85
CA SER A 987 -53.71 6.72 -25.41
C SER A 987 -52.51 6.54 -26.39
N ARG A 988 -51.31 6.38 -25.82
CA ARG A 988 -49.97 6.24 -26.46
C ARG A 988 -49.59 4.82 -26.92
N TYR A 989 -50.23 3.76 -26.41
CA TYR A 989 -49.77 2.36 -26.62
C TYR A 989 -50.81 1.46 -27.30
N PRO A 990 -50.40 0.39 -28.02
CA PRO A 990 -51.34 -0.62 -28.52
C PRO A 990 -51.90 -1.42 -27.34
N SER A 991 -53.23 -1.52 -27.27
CA SER A 991 -53.94 -2.27 -26.23
C SER A 991 -54.70 -3.44 -26.87
N VAL A 992 -54.53 -4.65 -26.33
CA VAL A 992 -55.23 -5.83 -26.84
C VAL A 992 -56.73 -5.69 -26.58
N THR A 993 -57.51 -5.71 -27.65
CA THR A 993 -58.96 -5.53 -27.63
C THR A 993 -59.70 -6.86 -27.52
N SER A 994 -59.12 -7.96 -28.02
CA SER A 994 -59.70 -9.29 -27.87
C SER A 994 -58.70 -10.43 -28.12
N THR A 995 -58.98 -11.59 -27.51
CA THR A 995 -58.30 -12.86 -27.78
C THR A 995 -59.33 -13.92 -28.15
N GLN A 996 -59.19 -14.53 -29.33
CA GLN A 996 -60.08 -15.57 -29.85
C GLN A 996 -59.36 -16.93 -29.85
N TYR A 997 -60.04 -18.00 -29.44
CA TYR A 997 -59.42 -19.32 -29.27
C TYR A 997 -59.94 -20.34 -30.30
N ASN A 998 -59.07 -21.25 -30.71
CA ASN A 998 -59.41 -22.40 -31.53
C ASN A 998 -58.97 -23.69 -30.84
N ASP A 999 -59.90 -24.27 -30.08
CA ASP A 999 -59.66 -25.45 -29.23
C ASP A 999 -59.32 -26.71 -30.06
N LYS A 1000 -59.74 -26.78 -31.33
CA LYS A 1000 -59.43 -27.91 -32.22
C LYS A 1000 -57.96 -27.95 -32.62
N TYR A 1001 -57.35 -26.78 -32.79
CA TYR A 1001 -55.96 -26.64 -33.23
C TYR A 1001 -55.02 -26.14 -32.13
N HIS A 1002 -55.54 -25.86 -30.93
CA HIS A 1002 -54.81 -25.27 -29.80
C HIS A 1002 -54.04 -23.99 -30.19
N GLN A 1003 -54.77 -23.04 -30.77
CA GLN A 1003 -54.26 -21.74 -31.21
C GLN A 1003 -55.10 -20.60 -30.64
N PHE A 1004 -54.52 -19.39 -30.55
CA PHE A 1004 -55.26 -18.17 -30.28
C PHE A 1004 -54.95 -17.07 -31.30
N ARG A 1005 -55.90 -16.14 -31.49
CA ARG A 1005 -55.74 -14.92 -32.28
C ARG A 1005 -55.92 -13.69 -31.40
N LEU A 1006 -54.94 -12.79 -31.43
CA LEU A 1006 -54.97 -11.49 -30.76
C LEU A 1006 -55.46 -10.41 -31.73
N ASN A 1007 -56.18 -9.41 -31.20
CA ASN A 1007 -56.50 -8.15 -31.89
C ASN A 1007 -56.18 -6.97 -30.96
N TRP A 1008 -55.70 -5.84 -31.48
CA TRP A 1008 -55.32 -4.67 -30.67
C TRP A 1008 -55.68 -3.33 -31.30
N THR A 1009 -55.60 -2.25 -30.52
CA THR A 1009 -55.84 -0.87 -30.99
C THR A 1009 -54.69 -0.37 -31.87
N LYS A 1010 -55.04 0.41 -32.91
CA LYS A 1010 -54.05 1.09 -33.76
C LYS A 1010 -53.38 2.25 -32.99
N VAL A 1011 -52.06 2.39 -33.15
CA VAL A 1011 -51.29 3.54 -32.66
C VAL A 1011 -51.03 4.50 -33.82
N ASN A 1012 -51.23 5.81 -33.60
CA ASN A 1012 -51.03 6.81 -34.64
C ASN A 1012 -49.53 6.98 -34.94
N GLY A 1013 -49.16 6.97 -36.22
CA GLY A 1013 -47.76 7.03 -36.66
C GLY A 1013 -46.97 5.70 -36.60
N ALA A 1014 -47.62 4.57 -36.29
CA ALA A 1014 -46.93 3.28 -36.29
C ALA A 1014 -46.63 2.81 -37.73
N SER A 1015 -45.38 2.41 -38.00
CA SER A 1015 -44.96 1.80 -39.26
C SER A 1015 -44.96 0.26 -39.20
N GLN A 1016 -44.90 -0.33 -38.01
CA GLN A 1016 -44.88 -1.79 -37.81
C GLN A 1016 -45.28 -2.16 -36.37
N TYR A 1017 -45.72 -3.40 -36.13
CA TYR A 1017 -45.90 -3.97 -34.78
C TYR A 1017 -45.04 -5.21 -34.57
N GLY A 1018 -44.61 -5.42 -33.32
CA GLY A 1018 -43.85 -6.58 -32.88
C GLY A 1018 -44.59 -7.31 -31.76
N VAL A 1019 -44.77 -8.62 -31.91
CA VAL A 1019 -45.40 -9.50 -30.92
C VAL A 1019 -44.30 -10.28 -30.21
N ALA A 1020 -44.11 -10.02 -28.91
CA ALA A 1020 -43.08 -10.66 -28.11
C ALA A 1020 -43.68 -11.53 -27.00
N VAL A 1021 -42.96 -12.60 -26.65
CA VAL A 1021 -43.29 -13.55 -25.58
C VAL A 1021 -42.13 -13.65 -24.61
N LYS A 1022 -42.42 -13.80 -23.31
CA LYS A 1022 -41.41 -13.95 -22.27
C LYS A 1022 -41.00 -15.42 -22.12
N ILE A 1023 -39.72 -15.72 -22.29
CA ILE A 1023 -39.14 -17.07 -22.18
C ILE A 1023 -37.90 -16.96 -21.29
N ALA A 1024 -37.85 -17.76 -20.22
CA ALA A 1024 -36.75 -17.75 -19.24
C ALA A 1024 -36.40 -16.32 -18.75
N GLY A 1025 -37.42 -15.51 -18.42
CA GLY A 1025 -37.25 -14.14 -17.93
C GLY A 1025 -36.97 -13.08 -19.01
N LYS A 1026 -36.53 -13.47 -20.21
CA LYS A 1026 -36.19 -12.55 -21.31
C LYS A 1026 -37.33 -12.41 -22.33
N TRP A 1027 -37.49 -11.22 -22.90
CA TRP A 1027 -38.47 -10.95 -23.96
C TRP A 1027 -37.91 -11.39 -25.32
N LYS A 1028 -38.60 -12.28 -26.01
CA LYS A 1028 -38.24 -12.73 -27.36
C LYS A 1028 -39.33 -12.35 -28.34
N VAL A 1029 -38.96 -11.63 -29.40
CA VAL A 1029 -39.90 -11.30 -30.48
C VAL A 1029 -40.21 -12.57 -31.26
N TYR A 1030 -41.50 -12.85 -31.44
CA TYR A 1030 -41.98 -14.02 -32.14
C TYR A 1030 -42.44 -13.70 -33.56
N ALA A 1031 -43.07 -12.54 -33.76
CA ALA A 1031 -43.55 -12.12 -35.08
C ALA A 1031 -43.59 -10.60 -35.22
N TYR A 1032 -43.52 -10.15 -36.47
CA TYR A 1032 -43.77 -8.76 -36.85
C TYR A 1032 -45.00 -8.68 -37.76
N THR A 1033 -45.77 -7.60 -37.64
CA THR A 1033 -46.88 -7.28 -38.54
C THR A 1033 -46.73 -5.86 -39.07
N ASP A 1034 -47.25 -5.57 -40.27
CA ASP A 1034 -47.22 -4.21 -40.82
C ASP A 1034 -48.11 -3.21 -40.03
N ALA A 1035 -47.97 -1.93 -40.34
CA ALA A 1035 -48.71 -0.82 -39.71
C ALA A 1035 -50.25 -0.95 -39.70
N ASN A 1036 -50.81 -1.72 -40.65
CA ASN A 1036 -52.26 -1.85 -40.83
C ASN A 1036 -52.79 -3.18 -40.29
N THR A 1037 -51.90 -4.14 -40.01
CA THR A 1037 -52.24 -5.44 -39.47
C THR A 1037 -52.19 -5.41 -37.94
N THR A 1038 -53.36 -5.28 -37.33
CA THR A 1038 -53.56 -5.23 -35.87
C THR A 1038 -54.03 -6.55 -35.28
N THR A 1039 -53.60 -7.66 -35.89
CA THR A 1039 -53.96 -9.02 -35.49
C THR A 1039 -52.80 -10.00 -35.65
N PHE A 1040 -52.76 -11.03 -34.82
CA PHE A 1040 -51.76 -12.10 -34.86
C PHE A 1040 -52.38 -13.43 -34.43
N THR A 1041 -52.10 -14.52 -35.16
CA THR A 1041 -52.54 -15.89 -34.80
C THR A 1041 -51.35 -16.74 -34.40
N SER A 1042 -51.40 -17.37 -33.23
CA SER A 1042 -50.33 -18.22 -32.70
C SER A 1042 -50.10 -19.48 -33.56
N PRO A 1043 -48.91 -20.11 -33.53
CA PRO A 1043 -48.76 -21.50 -33.99
C PRO A 1043 -49.62 -22.45 -33.14
N LYS A 1044 -49.67 -23.73 -33.53
CA LYS A 1044 -50.26 -24.79 -32.70
C LYS A 1044 -49.42 -24.99 -31.44
N LEU A 1045 -50.05 -24.83 -30.28
CA LEU A 1045 -49.41 -24.90 -28.97
C LEU A 1045 -50.00 -26.03 -28.12
N LYS A 1046 -49.40 -26.29 -26.97
CA LYS A 1046 -49.91 -27.29 -26.02
C LYS A 1046 -51.12 -26.71 -25.26
N ALA A 1047 -52.22 -27.47 -25.21
CA ALA A 1047 -53.41 -27.08 -24.46
C ALA A 1047 -53.07 -26.88 -22.97
N GLY A 1048 -53.61 -25.81 -22.36
CA GLY A 1048 -53.37 -25.44 -20.98
C GLY A 1048 -52.10 -24.64 -20.70
N SER A 1049 -51.20 -24.47 -21.68
CA SER A 1049 -50.00 -23.63 -21.51
C SER A 1049 -50.35 -22.13 -21.46
N THR A 1050 -49.74 -21.39 -20.54
CA THR A 1050 -49.92 -19.93 -20.40
C THR A 1050 -48.64 -19.19 -20.79
N TYR A 1051 -48.78 -18.19 -21.64
CA TYR A 1051 -47.68 -17.35 -22.13
C TYR A 1051 -47.89 -15.90 -21.72
N GLU A 1052 -46.82 -15.25 -21.25
CA GLU A 1052 -46.79 -13.81 -20.98
C GLU A 1052 -46.27 -13.07 -22.22
N MET A 1053 -47.02 -12.10 -22.72
CA MET A 1053 -46.82 -11.47 -24.03
C MET A 1053 -46.96 -9.95 -23.98
N VAL A 1054 -46.38 -9.26 -24.96
CA VAL A 1054 -46.51 -7.81 -25.14
C VAL A 1054 -46.50 -7.45 -26.62
N ILE A 1055 -47.20 -6.36 -26.99
CA ILE A 1055 -47.24 -5.82 -28.36
C ILE A 1055 -46.62 -4.43 -28.37
N CYS A 1056 -45.65 -4.24 -29.26
CA CYS A 1056 -44.91 -2.99 -29.43
C CYS A 1056 -45.18 -2.37 -30.79
N ALA A 1057 -45.19 -1.05 -30.87
CA ALA A 1057 -45.31 -0.30 -32.11
C ALA A 1057 -43.94 0.30 -32.48
N LYS A 1058 -43.60 0.31 -33.76
CA LYS A 1058 -42.47 1.05 -34.32
C LYS A 1058 -42.99 2.41 -34.79
N VAL A 1059 -42.58 3.50 -34.16
CA VAL A 1059 -43.01 4.88 -34.51
C VAL A 1059 -41.77 5.69 -34.84
N ASN A 1060 -41.78 6.42 -35.96
CA ASN A 1060 -40.64 7.21 -36.44
C ASN A 1060 -39.33 6.39 -36.53
N GLY A 1061 -39.42 5.14 -36.98
CA GLY A 1061 -38.26 4.26 -37.17
C GLY A 1061 -37.72 3.58 -35.91
N LYS A 1062 -38.21 3.91 -34.70
CA LYS A 1062 -37.78 3.28 -33.43
C LYS A 1062 -38.89 2.43 -32.79
N TRP A 1063 -38.51 1.30 -32.19
CA TRP A 1063 -39.45 0.45 -31.45
C TRP A 1063 -39.74 1.05 -30.06
N ASP A 1064 -41.01 1.23 -29.71
CA ASP A 1064 -41.37 1.66 -28.36
C ASP A 1064 -41.36 0.47 -27.39
N THR A 1065 -40.18 0.25 -26.79
CA THR A 1065 -39.88 -0.75 -25.75
C THR A 1065 -40.03 -0.19 -24.34
N SER A 1066 -40.66 0.97 -24.15
CA SER A 1066 -40.84 1.52 -22.81
C SER A 1066 -41.90 0.73 -22.03
N ASN A 1067 -41.62 0.46 -20.75
CA ASN A 1067 -42.53 -0.16 -19.79
C ASN A 1067 -43.09 -1.54 -20.19
N LEU A 1068 -42.28 -2.40 -20.84
CA LEU A 1068 -42.73 -3.69 -21.37
C LEU A 1068 -43.41 -4.59 -20.32
N ASN A 1069 -42.82 -4.71 -19.13
CA ASN A 1069 -43.37 -5.54 -18.06
C ASN A 1069 -44.74 -5.03 -17.56
N ALA A 1070 -44.95 -3.72 -17.50
CA ALA A 1070 -46.24 -3.13 -17.09
C ALA A 1070 -47.32 -3.22 -18.17
N ARG A 1071 -46.92 -3.44 -19.44
CA ARG A 1071 -47.80 -3.58 -20.61
C ARG A 1071 -48.07 -5.04 -20.99
N ALA A 1072 -47.45 -5.98 -20.28
CA ALA A 1072 -47.58 -7.40 -20.54
C ALA A 1072 -48.98 -7.92 -20.21
N PHE A 1073 -49.43 -8.92 -20.95
CA PHE A 1073 -50.68 -9.64 -20.71
C PHE A 1073 -50.45 -11.14 -20.88
N LYS A 1074 -51.28 -11.96 -20.20
CA LYS A 1074 -51.17 -13.41 -20.24
C LYS A 1074 -52.22 -14.04 -21.14
N VAL A 1075 -51.83 -15.06 -21.89
CA VAL A 1075 -52.73 -15.84 -22.76
C VAL A 1075 -52.56 -17.32 -22.46
N THR A 1076 -53.64 -17.97 -22.01
CA THR A 1076 -53.71 -19.42 -21.79
C THR A 1076 -54.33 -20.12 -22.99
N VAL A 1077 -53.64 -21.09 -23.58
CA VAL A 1077 -54.11 -21.87 -24.74
C VAL A 1077 -55.25 -22.79 -24.32
N LYS A 1078 -56.37 -22.73 -25.04
CA LYS A 1078 -57.57 -23.53 -24.78
C LYS A 1078 -57.59 -24.85 -25.54
#